data_AF-K1Q319-F1
#
_entry.id   AF-K1Q319-F1
#
_cell.length_a   1.000
_cell.length_b   1.000
_cell.length_c   1.000
_cell.angle_alpha   90.00
_cell.angle_beta   90.00
_cell.angle_gamma   90.00
#
_symmetry.space_group_name_H-M   'P 1'
#
loop_
_entity.id
_entity.type
_entity.pdbx_description
1 polymer ?
#
loop_
_entity_poly.entity_id
_entity_poly.type
_entity_poly.pdbx_seq_one_letter_code
_entity_poly.pdbx_strand_id
1 'polypeptide(L)'
;MSTSFLAANKDQEFDQLKLALAWNRIDIAKSEIFTEDKIWPPGSLHEILYSAIKQDRVDFVDLFLDCGTSLKDFLTTERLLMLYIGSNRKKESKLPFEDLFLWSVLMNRQDMAKLFWRQGKDATAYALLAFGILNAMATKTDDTELHVGYDELLPEELGFVNNVINKYFVEYFPRSINTSATLRELGYYEKQIYTTHPWLVRLYLHCPPNLVLSGIKLQCPNETEKAKFIAAARRGDITWHAGPMNMYMETMDPMMVGFGVQLSIDLDKELGIKRKYRTLSQRDVPAMTQAVLPILTDLGIEAVSVGVNTVTAPPAVPPIFNWKFKNSSVIGIWHPGGYPENPGPNPAKPYGLSRRDCAMFPGFDHALCFAFRTDNSGPPMDYEEVLGYYEIARSQFPGADVQSSSLEAFVEALMPYKSKLPVITKEFGDTWIQGSASDPRKVAEMRAVFRARTKCLQSESGCSLSDPRFYNASVFFLKHGEHTWGLSSVFDSHHWSNDAFYPVMSNLSYGFVNGTLSWQEQRNFTNLGLEALGNHTLATEIVHQLGLIQAKKPNMSGFDNVGTPSEIQKCSNGFEFQFDSKGSLIHLKDPASQNVWADNTHRLGAFVYQTLNQTDFDFFNRNYPYSPRFQLGIGKPNISEANATSGYWDVSMQDLFKSKEGCSFILHLQMSDPTSMSNYGAPAVIYVKYTGNVVSKQMSSIDVELQWFQKPPTRMPESIYFMFRPISNPKLSWKLHKVGQFIDPLNVILNGSQILHAVDKGVYYTDSRNQGLSIDSPDVAVVNVLTPGSRPSVIPVPLKPIKAVDGMAFNLFNNVWDVNFIFWYPFEKRDVNQKHQKAFISFQPSSTNGNVHSLWIVTRIIQPPVRLYCTSKPPDVSEIRNINPLGNIQSKVYYFDTLAVVQKLMKEGFDEKQAMAIKDIVQEVLHSSIDHQTKVLVTKAQLEITTQQMMTHLNSVKKDLVILEKSEFSMLRSETEHAENEKNLQMLRNKIETDVANVRTLFESYKNDVFRYSIATALTAGATN
;
A
#
# COMPACT_ATOMS: atom_id res chain seq x y z
N MET A 1 -26.00 -1.45 -42.40
CA MET A 1 -26.02 0.00 -42.64
C MET A 1 -24.74 0.53 -43.31
N SER A 2 -23.59 -0.12 -43.17
CA SER A 2 -22.29 0.41 -43.64
C SER A 2 -22.04 0.28 -45.15
N THR A 3 -22.40 -0.83 -45.79
CA THR A 3 -22.19 -1.02 -47.24
C THR A 3 -23.13 -0.17 -48.12
N SER A 4 -24.35 0.10 -47.65
CA SER A 4 -25.33 0.92 -48.37
C SER A 4 -25.01 2.42 -48.38
N PHE A 5 -24.19 2.91 -47.43
CA PHE A 5 -23.81 4.33 -47.34
C PHE A 5 -22.61 4.67 -48.24
N LEU A 6 -21.68 3.72 -48.43
CA LEU A 6 -20.55 3.86 -49.36
C LEU A 6 -21.01 3.92 -50.83
N ALA A 7 -22.09 3.20 -51.17
CA ALA A 7 -22.69 3.26 -52.49
C ALA A 7 -23.30 4.64 -52.85
N ALA A 8 -23.64 5.47 -51.86
CA ALA A 8 -24.25 6.77 -52.05
C ALA A 8 -23.24 7.91 -52.33
N ASN A 9 -21.94 7.66 -52.15
CA ASN A 9 -20.86 8.66 -52.27
C ASN A 9 -19.69 8.14 -53.13
N LYS A 10 -19.99 7.59 -54.33
CA LYS A 10 -18.97 7.01 -55.22
C LYS A 10 -17.87 7.99 -55.65
N ASP A 11 -18.10 9.30 -55.56
CA ASP A 11 -17.16 10.32 -56.06
C ASP A 11 -16.34 11.01 -54.94
N GLN A 12 -16.44 10.57 -53.68
CA GLN A 12 -15.71 11.14 -52.52
C GLN A 12 -14.88 10.09 -51.77
N GLU A 13 -13.91 9.51 -52.48
CA GLU A 13 -13.10 8.37 -52.04
C GLU A 13 -12.25 8.65 -50.79
N PHE A 14 -11.76 9.89 -50.63
CA PHE A 14 -11.03 10.30 -49.42
C PHE A 14 -11.92 10.31 -48.18
N ASP A 15 -13.20 10.66 -48.32
CA ASP A 15 -14.13 10.65 -47.20
C ASP A 15 -14.58 9.23 -46.87
N GLN A 16 -14.69 8.36 -47.86
CA GLN A 16 -14.85 6.92 -47.64
C GLN A 16 -13.65 6.33 -46.89
N LEU A 17 -12.42 6.72 -47.25
CA LEU A 17 -11.21 6.25 -46.59
C LEU A 17 -11.10 6.78 -45.15
N LYS A 18 -11.45 8.05 -44.91
CA LYS A 18 -11.55 8.62 -43.55
C LYS A 18 -12.60 7.91 -42.71
N LEU A 19 -13.76 7.58 -43.29
CA LEU A 19 -14.81 6.83 -42.61
C LEU A 19 -14.38 5.40 -42.30
N ALA A 20 -13.74 4.71 -43.26
CA ALA A 20 -13.18 3.38 -43.05
C ALA A 20 -12.12 3.37 -41.95
N LEU A 21 -11.24 4.39 -41.92
CA LEU A 21 -10.25 4.59 -40.86
C LEU A 21 -10.91 4.87 -39.50
N ALA A 22 -11.90 5.77 -39.45
CA ALA A 22 -12.64 6.11 -38.23
C ALA A 22 -13.42 4.91 -37.67
N TRP A 23 -13.96 4.05 -38.54
CA TRP A 23 -14.64 2.81 -38.17
C TRP A 23 -13.71 1.61 -37.99
N ASN A 24 -12.39 1.79 -38.21
CA ASN A 24 -11.39 0.73 -38.17
C ASN A 24 -11.75 -0.49 -39.05
N ARG A 25 -12.29 -0.25 -40.25
CA ARG A 25 -12.72 -1.29 -41.20
C ARG A 25 -11.72 -1.43 -42.35
N ILE A 26 -10.59 -2.07 -42.06
CA ILE A 26 -9.52 -2.33 -43.04
C ILE A 26 -9.98 -3.23 -44.18
N ASP A 27 -10.90 -4.15 -43.90
CA ASP A 27 -11.51 -5.04 -44.88
C ASP A 27 -12.25 -4.26 -45.97
N ILE A 28 -12.99 -3.20 -45.59
CA ILE A 28 -13.66 -2.30 -46.53
C ILE A 28 -12.62 -1.47 -47.30
N ALA A 29 -11.58 -0.98 -46.63
CA ALA A 29 -10.54 -0.21 -47.29
C ALA A 29 -9.80 -1.07 -48.35
N LYS A 30 -9.49 -2.33 -48.04
CA LYS A 30 -8.85 -3.27 -48.97
C LYS A 30 -9.77 -3.70 -50.12
N SER A 31 -11.05 -4.01 -49.86
CA SER A 31 -11.94 -4.54 -50.90
C SER A 31 -12.55 -3.46 -51.80
N GLU A 32 -12.89 -2.30 -51.24
CA GLU A 32 -13.66 -1.26 -51.95
C GLU A 32 -12.84 -0.02 -52.36
N ILE A 33 -11.73 0.28 -51.66
CA ILE A 33 -11.01 1.55 -51.83
C ILE A 33 -9.65 1.37 -52.51
N PHE A 34 -8.89 0.34 -52.13
CA PHE A 34 -7.57 0.00 -52.68
C PHE A 34 -7.64 -1.22 -53.62
N THR A 35 -8.32 -1.05 -54.76
CA THR A 35 -8.45 -2.08 -55.81
C THR A 35 -7.24 -2.08 -56.77
N GLU A 36 -6.96 -3.22 -57.41
CA GLU A 36 -5.74 -3.44 -58.23
C GLU A 36 -5.54 -2.44 -59.39
N ASP A 37 -6.61 -1.81 -59.88
CA ASP A 37 -6.58 -0.90 -61.04
C ASP A 37 -6.26 0.57 -60.66
N LYS A 38 -6.04 0.85 -59.36
CA LYS A 38 -6.08 2.22 -58.84
C LYS A 38 -4.71 2.75 -58.40
N ILE A 39 -4.30 3.87 -59.01
CA ILE A 39 -3.02 4.53 -58.73
C ILE A 39 -3.25 5.78 -57.89
N TRP A 40 -2.69 5.82 -56.69
CA TRP A 40 -2.75 6.99 -55.80
C TRP A 40 -1.60 7.96 -56.10
N PRO A 41 -1.87 9.27 -56.25
CA PRO A 41 -0.80 10.25 -56.45
C PRO A 41 0.19 10.27 -55.27
N PRO A 42 1.51 10.41 -55.51
CA PRO A 42 2.51 10.49 -54.45
C PRO A 42 2.17 11.57 -53.42
N GLY A 43 2.18 11.20 -52.14
CA GLY A 43 1.90 12.09 -51.02
C GLY A 43 0.43 12.38 -50.73
N SER A 44 -0.50 11.94 -51.58
CA SER A 44 -1.94 12.15 -51.38
C SER A 44 -2.50 11.43 -50.14
N LEU A 45 -1.87 10.33 -49.71
CA LEU A 45 -2.25 9.54 -48.54
C LEU A 45 -1.64 10.05 -47.22
N HIS A 46 -0.76 11.06 -47.25
CA HIS A 46 0.01 11.49 -46.07
C HIS A 46 -0.87 11.93 -44.89
N GLU A 47 -1.92 12.72 -45.09
CA GLU A 47 -2.78 13.19 -43.99
C GLU A 47 -3.57 12.05 -43.33
N ILE A 48 -3.95 11.04 -44.11
CA ILE A 48 -4.66 9.86 -43.62
C ILE A 48 -3.68 8.89 -42.95
N LEU A 49 -2.47 8.72 -43.50
CA LEU A 49 -1.38 7.99 -42.86
C LEU A 49 -1.02 8.60 -41.51
N TYR A 50 -0.90 9.94 -41.42
CA TYR A 50 -0.71 10.64 -40.15
C TYR A 50 -1.83 10.35 -39.16
N SER A 51 -3.08 10.40 -39.62
CA SER A 51 -4.25 10.08 -38.78
C SER A 51 -4.24 8.62 -38.31
N ALA A 52 -3.84 7.69 -39.18
CA ALA A 52 -3.71 6.26 -38.85
C ALA A 52 -2.60 6.01 -37.81
N ILE A 53 -1.42 6.65 -37.97
CA ILE A 53 -0.33 6.60 -37.01
C ILE A 53 -0.78 7.17 -35.66
N LYS A 54 -1.44 8.34 -35.66
CA LYS A 54 -1.94 8.97 -34.44
C LYS A 54 -2.99 8.12 -33.72
N GLN A 55 -3.90 7.48 -34.46
CA GLN A 55 -5.00 6.65 -33.92
C GLN A 55 -4.64 5.17 -33.69
N ASP A 56 -3.37 4.81 -33.80
CA ASP A 56 -2.88 3.43 -33.61
C ASP A 56 -3.47 2.38 -34.57
N ARG A 57 -3.73 2.77 -35.82
CA ARG A 57 -4.34 1.89 -36.83
C ARG A 57 -3.27 1.17 -37.64
N VAL A 58 -2.58 0.22 -37.02
CA VAL A 58 -1.41 -0.49 -37.59
C VAL A 58 -1.71 -1.12 -38.96
N ASP A 59 -2.85 -1.79 -39.12
CA ASP A 59 -3.22 -2.44 -40.39
C ASP A 59 -3.44 -1.44 -41.54
N PHE A 60 -3.89 -0.22 -41.22
CA PHE A 60 -4.02 0.86 -42.19
C PHE A 60 -2.66 1.47 -42.53
N VAL A 61 -1.77 1.62 -41.54
CA VAL A 61 -0.39 2.06 -41.78
C VAL A 61 0.31 1.07 -42.70
N ASP A 62 0.25 -0.22 -42.40
CA ASP A 62 0.81 -1.29 -43.22
C ASP A 62 0.23 -1.27 -44.65
N LEU A 63 -1.10 -1.17 -44.80
CA LEU A 63 -1.75 -1.02 -46.10
C LEU A 63 -1.25 0.20 -46.88
N PHE A 64 -1.09 1.36 -46.24
CA PHE A 64 -0.60 2.55 -46.93
C PHE A 64 0.86 2.43 -47.37
N LEU A 65 1.69 1.72 -46.61
CA LEU A 65 3.07 1.40 -46.99
C LEU A 65 3.10 0.44 -48.18
N ASP A 66 2.28 -0.62 -48.14
CA ASP A 66 2.12 -1.57 -49.26
C ASP A 66 1.63 -0.89 -50.54
N CYS A 67 0.77 0.12 -50.42
CA CYS A 67 0.29 0.93 -51.54
C CYS A 67 1.28 2.01 -52.02
N GLY A 68 2.56 1.95 -51.58
CA GLY A 68 3.64 2.77 -52.12
C GLY A 68 3.82 4.13 -51.43
N THR A 69 3.25 4.35 -50.25
CA THR A 69 3.48 5.59 -49.49
C THR A 69 4.90 5.63 -48.93
N SER A 70 5.70 6.60 -49.36
CA SER A 70 7.07 6.79 -48.91
C SER A 70 7.12 7.42 -47.53
N LEU A 71 7.59 6.68 -46.51
CA LEU A 71 7.81 7.23 -45.17
C LEU A 71 8.87 8.33 -45.13
N LYS A 72 9.82 8.29 -46.07
CA LYS A 72 10.85 9.32 -46.23
C LYS A 72 10.26 10.67 -46.67
N ASP A 73 9.28 10.63 -47.55
CA ASP A 73 8.61 11.85 -48.04
C ASP A 73 7.45 12.27 -47.12
N PHE A 74 6.93 11.33 -46.33
CA PHE A 74 5.91 11.57 -45.31
C PHE A 74 6.48 12.25 -44.06
N LEU A 75 7.56 11.73 -43.49
CA LEU A 75 8.01 12.10 -42.15
C LEU A 75 9.00 13.27 -42.19
N THR A 76 8.46 14.47 -42.06
CA THR A 76 9.25 15.68 -41.79
C THR A 76 9.55 15.78 -40.30
N THR A 77 10.60 16.51 -39.91
CA THR A 77 10.87 16.90 -38.52
C THR A 77 9.63 17.58 -37.89
N GLU A 78 8.86 18.33 -38.69
CA GLU A 78 7.61 18.95 -38.25
C GLU A 78 6.55 17.91 -37.85
N ARG A 79 6.30 16.90 -38.70
CA ARG A 79 5.36 15.81 -38.39
C ARG A 79 5.84 14.94 -37.25
N LEU A 80 7.14 14.67 -37.17
CA LEU A 80 7.74 13.96 -36.04
C LEU A 80 7.56 14.75 -34.74
N LEU A 81 7.82 16.06 -34.74
CA LEU A 81 7.60 16.90 -33.57
C LEU A 81 6.12 17.04 -33.22
N MET A 82 5.21 17.03 -34.20
CA MET A 82 3.77 16.98 -33.94
C MET A 82 3.35 15.65 -33.30
N LEU A 83 4.02 14.54 -33.63
CA LEU A 83 3.81 13.25 -32.96
C LEU A 83 4.38 13.20 -31.54
N TYR A 84 5.43 13.99 -31.22
CA TYR A 84 6.05 14.03 -29.89
C TYR A 84 5.54 15.16 -28.95
N ILE A 85 5.29 16.38 -29.44
CA ILE A 85 5.18 17.62 -28.61
C ILE A 85 4.26 18.73 -29.16
N GLY A 86 3.69 18.60 -30.38
CA GLY A 86 2.67 19.54 -30.89
C GLY A 86 3.14 20.98 -31.23
N SER A 87 4.33 21.19 -31.79
CA SER A 87 4.90 22.52 -32.12
C SER A 87 5.53 22.58 -33.54
N ASN A 88 5.60 23.77 -34.16
CA ASN A 88 5.96 23.97 -35.59
C ASN A 88 7.41 24.44 -35.82
N ARG A 89 8.25 23.63 -36.49
CA ARG A 89 9.44 24.07 -37.28
C ARG A 89 9.79 23.09 -38.42
N LYS A 90 10.24 23.61 -39.57
CA LYS A 90 10.50 22.85 -40.81
C LYS A 90 11.95 22.38 -40.97
N LYS A 91 12.14 21.06 -41.05
CA LYS A 91 13.25 20.31 -41.70
C LYS A 91 12.77 18.88 -41.98
N GLU A 92 13.42 18.13 -42.87
CA GLU A 92 13.08 16.71 -43.16
C GLU A 92 13.82 15.75 -42.20
N SER A 93 13.17 14.66 -41.75
CA SER A 93 13.87 13.61 -40.99
C SER A 93 14.82 12.84 -41.91
N LYS A 94 16.04 12.59 -41.43
CA LYS A 94 17.05 11.82 -42.18
C LYS A 94 16.85 10.30 -42.05
N LEU A 95 16.13 9.84 -41.03
CA LEU A 95 15.99 8.43 -40.63
C LEU A 95 14.56 8.16 -40.11
N PRO A 96 13.57 8.13 -41.01
CA PRO A 96 12.17 8.19 -40.63
C PRO A 96 11.65 6.91 -39.97
N PHE A 97 12.19 5.74 -40.32
CA PHE A 97 11.78 4.46 -39.73
C PHE A 97 12.34 4.33 -38.31
N GLU A 98 13.56 4.80 -38.09
CA GLU A 98 14.24 4.84 -36.80
C GLU A 98 13.51 5.77 -35.83
N ASP A 99 13.16 6.96 -36.30
CA ASP A 99 12.46 7.97 -35.52
C ASP A 99 11.05 7.52 -35.12
N LEU A 100 10.32 6.88 -36.05
CA LEU A 100 9.00 6.32 -35.78
C LEU A 100 9.05 5.06 -34.91
N PHE A 101 10.06 4.20 -35.08
CA PHE A 101 10.29 3.07 -34.20
C PHE A 101 10.54 3.54 -32.76
N LEU A 102 11.46 4.50 -32.57
CA LEU A 102 11.76 5.06 -31.26
C LEU A 102 10.53 5.72 -30.64
N TRP A 103 9.76 6.47 -31.43
CA TRP A 103 8.50 7.07 -31.01
C TRP A 103 7.49 6.01 -30.56
N SER A 104 7.30 4.95 -31.35
CA SER A 104 6.38 3.87 -31.01
C SER A 104 6.79 3.13 -29.74
N VAL A 105 8.09 2.95 -29.49
CA VAL A 105 8.61 2.36 -28.25
C VAL A 105 8.35 3.29 -27.06
N LEU A 106 8.65 4.59 -27.19
CA LEU A 106 8.46 5.59 -26.13
C LEU A 106 6.98 5.85 -25.81
N MET A 107 6.09 5.74 -26.79
CA MET A 107 4.64 5.92 -26.65
C MET A 107 3.88 4.62 -26.34
N ASN A 108 4.59 3.52 -26.00
CA ASN A 108 4.03 2.20 -25.69
C ASN A 108 3.09 1.60 -26.76
N ARG A 109 3.37 1.87 -28.05
CA ARG A 109 2.60 1.35 -29.20
C ARG A 109 3.27 0.10 -29.74
N GLN A 110 3.08 -1.03 -29.07
CA GLN A 110 3.86 -2.25 -29.29
C GLN A 110 3.75 -2.79 -30.72
N ASP A 111 2.56 -2.84 -31.31
CA ASP A 111 2.39 -3.41 -32.64
C ASP A 111 2.88 -2.46 -33.74
N MET A 112 2.78 -1.15 -33.50
CA MET A 112 3.38 -0.14 -34.36
C MET A 112 4.91 -0.15 -34.28
N ALA A 113 5.47 -0.37 -33.07
CA ALA A 113 6.90 -0.56 -32.87
C ALA A 113 7.38 -1.83 -33.58
N LYS A 114 6.65 -2.94 -33.50
CA LYS A 114 6.96 -4.17 -34.25
C LYS A 114 6.90 -3.95 -35.76
N LEU A 115 5.95 -3.16 -36.25
CA LEU A 115 5.85 -2.79 -37.67
C LEU A 115 7.12 -2.05 -38.12
N PHE A 116 7.48 -0.96 -37.44
CA PHE A 116 8.67 -0.18 -37.80
C PHE A 116 9.99 -0.91 -37.51
N TRP A 117 10.00 -1.82 -36.55
CA TRP A 117 11.11 -2.73 -36.29
C TRP A 117 11.38 -3.67 -37.47
N ARG A 118 10.33 -4.30 -38.00
CA ARG A 118 10.40 -5.19 -39.17
C ARG A 118 10.85 -4.46 -40.43
N GLN A 119 10.45 -3.19 -40.58
CA GLN A 119 10.80 -2.34 -41.71
C GLN A 119 12.16 -1.63 -41.54
N GLY A 120 12.79 -1.74 -40.37
CA GLY A 120 14.05 -1.11 -40.02
C GLY A 120 15.27 -1.78 -40.66
N LYS A 121 16.36 -1.01 -40.84
CA LYS A 121 17.60 -1.52 -41.46
C LYS A 121 18.41 -2.47 -40.57
N ASP A 122 18.29 -2.36 -39.25
CA ASP A 122 19.02 -3.19 -38.29
C ASP A 122 18.12 -3.66 -37.14
N ALA A 123 17.45 -4.79 -37.35
CA ALA A 123 16.53 -5.36 -36.38
C ALA A 123 17.21 -5.72 -35.05
N THR A 124 18.50 -6.09 -35.05
CA THR A 124 19.18 -6.49 -33.81
C THR A 124 19.50 -5.27 -32.95
N ALA A 125 20.01 -4.19 -33.57
CA ALA A 125 20.27 -2.94 -32.86
C ALA A 125 18.98 -2.32 -32.31
N TYR A 126 17.88 -2.38 -33.06
CA TYR A 126 16.58 -1.82 -32.64
C TYR A 126 15.96 -2.62 -31.49
N ALA A 127 16.09 -3.95 -31.52
CA ALA A 127 15.64 -4.79 -30.42
C ALA A 127 16.43 -4.51 -29.12
N LEU A 128 17.75 -4.33 -29.21
CA LEU A 128 18.60 -3.97 -28.06
C LEU A 128 18.30 -2.56 -27.55
N LEU A 129 18.06 -1.60 -28.45
CA LEU A 129 17.70 -0.23 -28.10
C LEU A 129 16.32 -0.16 -27.42
N ALA A 130 15.31 -0.82 -28.00
CA ALA A 130 13.97 -0.88 -27.42
C ALA A 130 13.96 -1.64 -26.10
N PHE A 131 14.71 -2.74 -25.98
CA PHE A 131 14.90 -3.42 -24.70
C PHE A 131 15.57 -2.50 -23.67
N GLY A 132 16.61 -1.77 -24.04
CA GLY A 132 17.28 -0.81 -23.17
C GLY A 132 16.37 0.31 -22.71
N ILE A 133 15.58 0.89 -23.62
CA ILE A 133 14.61 1.95 -23.32
C ILE A 133 13.46 1.42 -22.48
N LEU A 134 12.84 0.31 -22.86
CA LEU A 134 11.72 -0.30 -22.11
C LEU A 134 12.17 -0.75 -20.73
N ASN A 135 13.39 -1.26 -20.57
CA ASN A 135 13.92 -1.65 -19.26
C ASN A 135 14.27 -0.43 -18.41
N ALA A 136 14.80 0.65 -19.01
CA ALA A 136 15.02 1.92 -18.31
C ALA A 136 13.69 2.58 -17.91
N MET A 137 12.69 2.58 -18.80
CA MET A 137 11.34 3.05 -18.51
C MET A 137 10.68 2.17 -17.46
N ALA A 138 10.81 0.84 -17.51
CA ALA A 138 10.30 -0.07 -16.48
C ALA A 138 10.96 0.12 -15.11
N THR A 139 12.17 0.70 -15.05
CA THR A 139 12.81 1.13 -13.80
C THR A 139 12.43 2.56 -13.37
N LYS A 140 11.61 3.26 -14.16
CA LYS A 140 11.17 4.66 -13.98
C LYS A 140 9.65 4.83 -14.03
N THR A 141 8.88 3.80 -14.34
CA THR A 141 7.44 3.74 -14.15
C THR A 141 7.22 3.42 -12.70
N ASP A 142 6.85 4.44 -11.93
CA ASP A 142 6.47 4.30 -10.54
C ASP A 142 5.26 3.36 -10.39
N ASP A 143 5.30 2.70 -9.24
CA ASP A 143 4.36 1.73 -8.73
C ASP A 143 2.96 2.32 -8.63
N THR A 144 1.99 1.76 -9.33
CA THR A 144 0.60 2.17 -9.10
C THR A 144 0.08 1.35 -7.92
N GLU A 145 -0.26 2.08 -6.82
CA GLU A 145 -0.98 1.98 -5.48
C GLU A 145 -2.53 1.75 -5.37
N LEU A 146 -3.09 0.88 -4.47
CA LEU A 146 -4.53 0.47 -4.50
C LEU A 146 -5.21 1.37 -3.54
N HIS A 147 -5.39 2.58 -4.03
CA HIS A 147 -6.13 3.60 -3.34
C HIS A 147 -7.56 3.53 -3.87
N VAL A 148 -8.54 3.52 -2.98
CA VAL A 148 -9.93 3.77 -3.36
C VAL A 148 -10.05 5.28 -3.58
N GLY A 149 -9.34 5.78 -4.58
CA GLY A 149 -9.20 7.22 -4.76
C GLY A 149 -8.19 7.71 -5.77
N TYR A 150 -7.01 7.08 -5.92
CA TYR A 150 -5.98 7.56 -6.85
C TYR A 150 -5.15 6.48 -7.53
N ASP A 151 -4.80 6.71 -8.80
CA ASP A 151 -3.95 5.87 -9.65
C ASP A 151 -2.77 6.74 -10.12
N GLU A 152 -1.53 6.25 -9.98
CA GLU A 152 -0.30 6.93 -10.40
C GLU A 152 -0.04 6.81 -11.92
N LEU A 153 -0.96 6.22 -12.68
CA LEU A 153 -0.83 6.09 -14.12
C LEU A 153 -0.72 7.45 -14.82
N LEU A 154 0.05 7.40 -15.92
CA LEU A 154 0.46 8.43 -16.88
C LEU A 154 -0.28 9.79 -16.83
N PRO A 155 0.39 10.91 -17.18
CA PRO A 155 -0.15 12.29 -17.15
C PRO A 155 -1.50 12.54 -17.87
N GLU A 156 -2.04 11.58 -18.60
CA GLU A 156 -3.33 11.66 -19.31
C GLU A 156 -4.48 10.95 -18.55
N GLU A 157 -4.18 10.16 -17.50
CA GLU A 157 -5.12 9.36 -16.70
C GLU A 157 -4.99 9.62 -15.18
N LEU A 158 -4.71 10.86 -14.76
CA LEU A 158 -4.66 11.22 -13.34
C LEU A 158 -5.90 10.71 -12.59
N GLY A 159 -5.67 9.80 -11.64
CA GLY A 159 -6.73 9.05 -11.00
C GLY A 159 -7.47 9.87 -9.95
N PHE A 160 -8.35 10.81 -10.28
CA PHE A 160 -9.32 11.29 -9.28
C PHE A 160 -10.21 10.13 -8.81
N VAL A 161 -10.87 10.29 -7.65
CA VAL A 161 -11.63 9.20 -7.01
C VAL A 161 -12.62 8.56 -7.96
N ASN A 162 -13.36 9.37 -8.73
CA ASN A 162 -14.32 8.85 -9.69
C ASN A 162 -13.68 8.17 -10.91
N ASN A 163 -12.47 8.56 -11.35
CA ASN A 163 -11.75 7.85 -12.40
C ASN A 163 -11.42 6.42 -11.95
N VAL A 164 -10.88 6.29 -10.74
CA VAL A 164 -10.54 4.98 -10.16
C VAL A 164 -11.81 4.13 -10.00
N ILE A 165 -12.86 4.67 -9.37
CA ILE A 165 -14.11 3.91 -9.18
C ILE A 165 -14.74 3.50 -10.53
N ASN A 166 -14.69 4.38 -11.54
CA ASN A 166 -15.18 4.05 -12.89
C ASN A 166 -14.42 2.87 -13.50
N LYS A 167 -13.09 2.82 -13.33
CA LYS A 167 -12.25 1.68 -13.76
C LYS A 167 -12.71 0.38 -13.10
N TYR A 168 -13.01 0.40 -11.80
CA TYR A 168 -13.58 -0.76 -11.11
C TYR A 168 -14.92 -1.20 -11.70
N PHE A 169 -15.81 -0.24 -11.94
CA PHE A 169 -17.20 -0.50 -12.29
C PHE A 169 -17.34 -0.98 -13.73
N VAL A 170 -16.60 -0.35 -14.64
CA VAL A 170 -16.76 -0.54 -16.10
C VAL A 170 -15.77 -1.56 -16.66
N GLU A 171 -14.61 -1.74 -16.02
CA GLU A 171 -13.55 -2.59 -16.54
C GLU A 171 -13.25 -3.78 -15.64
N TYR A 172 -12.93 -3.55 -14.35
CA TYR A 172 -12.39 -4.61 -13.49
C TYR A 172 -13.40 -5.64 -13.03
N PHE A 173 -14.58 -5.22 -12.56
CA PHE A 173 -15.62 -6.19 -12.23
C PHE A 173 -16.07 -6.98 -13.47
N PRO A 174 -16.40 -6.35 -14.62
CA PRO A 174 -16.73 -7.10 -15.83
C PRO A 174 -15.61 -8.05 -16.29
N ARG A 175 -14.35 -7.61 -16.30
CA ARG A 175 -13.20 -8.44 -16.69
C ARG A 175 -13.08 -9.66 -15.78
N SER A 176 -13.09 -9.48 -14.47
CA SER A 176 -12.99 -10.59 -13.52
C SER A 176 -14.12 -11.62 -13.70
N ILE A 177 -15.35 -11.16 -13.95
CA ILE A 177 -16.51 -12.03 -14.20
C ILE A 177 -16.28 -12.82 -15.49
N ASN A 178 -15.82 -12.14 -16.55
CA ASN A 178 -15.59 -12.75 -17.86
C ASN A 178 -14.46 -13.79 -17.80
N THR A 179 -13.30 -13.46 -17.22
CA THR A 179 -12.17 -14.38 -17.08
C THR A 179 -12.57 -15.65 -16.32
N SER A 180 -13.33 -15.50 -15.22
CA SER A 180 -13.84 -16.65 -14.46
C SER A 180 -14.84 -17.49 -15.25
N ALA A 181 -15.66 -16.86 -16.11
CA ALA A 181 -16.58 -17.57 -17.00
C ALA A 181 -15.81 -18.33 -18.10
N THR A 182 -14.83 -17.71 -18.74
CA THR A 182 -14.00 -18.32 -19.78
C THR A 182 -13.24 -19.53 -19.27
N LEU A 183 -12.61 -19.46 -18.08
CA LEU A 183 -11.94 -20.62 -17.47
C LEU A 183 -12.88 -21.83 -17.34
N ARG A 184 -14.14 -21.60 -16.92
CA ARG A 184 -15.14 -22.66 -16.82
C ARG A 184 -15.62 -23.16 -18.17
N GLU A 185 -15.89 -22.27 -19.12
CA GLU A 185 -16.37 -22.62 -20.46
C GLU A 185 -15.34 -23.47 -21.22
N LEU A 186 -14.05 -23.17 -21.03
CA LEU A 186 -12.94 -23.94 -21.60
C LEU A 186 -12.62 -25.23 -20.82
N GLY A 187 -13.28 -25.47 -19.69
CA GLY A 187 -13.11 -26.70 -18.91
C GLY A 187 -11.80 -26.78 -18.10
N TYR A 188 -11.16 -25.65 -17.80
CA TYR A 188 -9.98 -25.62 -16.93
C TYR A 188 -10.36 -26.02 -15.49
N TYR A 189 -9.44 -26.71 -14.82
CA TYR A 189 -9.56 -27.04 -13.40
C TYR A 189 -9.28 -25.82 -12.53
N GLU A 190 -8.30 -25.02 -12.95
CA GLU A 190 -7.89 -23.76 -12.37
C GLU A 190 -9.04 -22.74 -12.38
N LYS A 191 -9.15 -21.98 -11.30
CA LYS A 191 -10.18 -20.93 -11.15
C LYS A 191 -9.53 -19.61 -10.76
N GLN A 192 -10.27 -18.53 -11.00
CA GLN A 192 -9.98 -17.21 -10.47
C GLN A 192 -10.98 -16.88 -9.37
N ILE A 193 -10.48 -16.36 -8.24
CA ILE A 193 -11.28 -15.75 -7.19
C ILE A 193 -10.75 -14.33 -7.01
N TYR A 194 -11.52 -13.33 -7.45
CA TYR A 194 -11.12 -11.94 -7.31
C TYR A 194 -11.60 -11.38 -5.98
N THR A 195 -10.66 -10.99 -5.12
CA THR A 195 -10.96 -10.38 -3.81
C THR A 195 -10.95 -8.86 -3.94
N THR A 196 -12.00 -8.20 -3.45
CA THR A 196 -12.15 -6.73 -3.47
C THR A 196 -12.59 -6.17 -2.11
N HIS A 197 -12.84 -4.85 -2.07
CA HIS A 197 -13.20 -4.10 -0.89
C HIS A 197 -14.73 -3.93 -0.77
N PRO A 198 -15.35 -4.21 0.39
CA PRO A 198 -16.80 -4.12 0.55
C PRO A 198 -17.33 -2.69 0.41
N TRP A 199 -16.54 -1.64 0.65
CA TRP A 199 -16.99 -0.28 0.35
C TRP A 199 -17.26 -0.05 -1.14
N LEU A 200 -16.37 -0.56 -2.01
CA LEU A 200 -16.56 -0.52 -3.47
C LEU A 200 -17.77 -1.35 -3.90
N VAL A 201 -17.96 -2.54 -3.31
CA VAL A 201 -19.12 -3.40 -3.59
C VAL A 201 -20.42 -2.70 -3.19
N ARG A 202 -20.47 -2.08 -2.00
CA ARG A 202 -21.63 -1.30 -1.55
C ARG A 202 -21.92 -0.16 -2.52
N LEU A 203 -20.90 0.60 -2.93
CA LEU A 203 -21.06 1.71 -3.85
C LEU A 203 -21.51 1.23 -5.24
N TYR A 204 -21.04 0.08 -5.72
CA TYR A 204 -21.46 -0.49 -7.01
C TYR A 204 -22.95 -0.88 -7.00
N LEU A 205 -23.38 -1.59 -5.96
CA LEU A 205 -24.77 -2.07 -5.84
C LEU A 205 -25.75 -0.92 -5.57
N HIS A 206 -25.33 0.10 -4.79
CA HIS A 206 -26.15 1.23 -4.36
C HIS A 206 -25.62 2.56 -4.92
N CYS A 207 -25.24 2.54 -6.20
CA CYS A 207 -24.54 3.64 -6.84
C CYS A 207 -25.39 4.93 -6.93
N PRO A 208 -24.87 6.09 -6.48
CA PRO A 208 -25.55 7.38 -6.61
C PRO A 208 -25.45 7.90 -8.06
N PRO A 209 -26.57 8.00 -8.81
CA PRO A 209 -26.55 8.17 -10.28
C PRO A 209 -25.99 9.52 -10.79
N ASN A 210 -25.90 10.52 -9.91
CA ASN A 210 -25.47 11.88 -10.24
C ASN A 210 -24.23 12.31 -9.44
N LEU A 211 -23.49 11.37 -8.86
CA LEU A 211 -22.27 11.72 -8.13
C LEU A 211 -21.21 12.24 -9.10
N VAL A 212 -20.75 13.46 -8.87
CA VAL A 212 -19.68 14.12 -9.61
C VAL A 212 -18.62 14.58 -8.61
N LEU A 213 -17.37 14.20 -8.85
CA LEU A 213 -16.21 14.60 -8.07
C LEU A 213 -15.12 15.08 -9.03
N SER A 214 -14.54 16.24 -8.75
CA SER A 214 -13.53 16.88 -9.61
C SER A 214 -13.94 16.98 -11.09
N GLY A 215 -15.22 17.23 -11.35
CA GLY A 215 -15.77 17.31 -12.72
C GLY A 215 -16.00 15.97 -13.42
N ILE A 216 -15.65 14.85 -12.78
CA ILE A 216 -15.80 13.51 -13.32
C ILE A 216 -17.07 12.88 -12.77
N LYS A 217 -17.94 12.41 -13.66
CA LYS A 217 -19.19 11.72 -13.29
C LYS A 217 -18.91 10.23 -12.98
N LEU A 218 -19.51 9.73 -11.90
CA LEU A 218 -19.52 8.30 -11.59
C LEU A 218 -20.43 7.55 -12.57
N GLN A 219 -19.91 6.48 -13.16
CA GLN A 219 -20.58 5.61 -14.13
C GLN A 219 -21.26 4.45 -13.40
N CYS A 220 -22.50 4.65 -12.96
CA CYS A 220 -23.24 3.62 -12.24
C CYS A 220 -23.62 2.42 -13.11
N PRO A 221 -23.53 1.19 -12.59
CA PRO A 221 -23.93 0.00 -13.31
C PRO A 221 -25.45 -0.04 -13.50
N ASN A 222 -25.89 -0.56 -14.64
CA ASN A 222 -27.29 -0.88 -14.90
C ASN A 222 -27.71 -2.18 -14.19
N GLU A 223 -29.02 -2.46 -14.19
CA GLU A 223 -29.57 -3.63 -13.48
C GLU A 223 -29.05 -4.98 -14.03
N THR A 224 -28.69 -5.06 -15.31
CA THR A 224 -28.10 -6.28 -15.89
C THR A 224 -26.67 -6.49 -15.39
N GLU A 225 -25.88 -5.42 -15.33
CA GLU A 225 -24.51 -5.45 -14.79
C GLU A 225 -24.48 -5.78 -13.30
N LYS A 226 -25.42 -5.22 -12.52
CA LYS A 226 -25.62 -5.61 -11.12
C LYS A 226 -26.01 -7.08 -10.97
N ALA A 227 -26.94 -7.57 -11.79
CA ALA A 227 -27.35 -8.98 -11.74
C ALA A 227 -26.20 -9.93 -12.06
N LYS A 228 -25.36 -9.59 -13.07
CA LYS A 228 -24.14 -10.36 -13.40
C LYS A 228 -23.16 -10.38 -12.24
N PHE A 229 -22.91 -9.23 -11.61
CA PHE A 229 -22.05 -9.14 -10.44
C PHE A 229 -22.56 -9.98 -9.27
N ILE A 230 -23.85 -9.87 -8.94
CA ILE A 230 -24.48 -10.65 -7.85
C ILE A 230 -24.37 -12.15 -8.12
N ALA A 231 -24.60 -12.59 -9.36
CA ALA A 231 -24.46 -13.98 -9.74
C ALA A 231 -23.00 -14.48 -9.59
N ALA A 232 -22.02 -13.67 -9.99
CA ALA A 232 -20.61 -13.97 -9.82
C ALA A 232 -20.20 -14.06 -8.33
N ALA A 233 -20.65 -13.11 -7.51
CA ALA A 233 -20.42 -13.11 -6.07
C ALA A 233 -21.00 -14.35 -5.39
N ARG A 234 -22.23 -14.76 -5.76
CA ARG A 234 -22.87 -15.98 -5.21
C ARG A 234 -22.16 -17.27 -5.62
N ARG A 235 -21.51 -17.30 -6.78
CA ARG A 235 -20.68 -18.45 -7.21
C ARG A 235 -19.31 -18.49 -6.54
N GLY A 236 -18.84 -17.37 -5.98
CA GLY A 236 -17.50 -17.23 -5.42
C GLY A 236 -16.45 -16.78 -6.44
N ASP A 237 -16.84 -16.34 -7.64
CA ASP A 237 -15.93 -15.78 -8.66
C ASP A 237 -15.32 -14.44 -8.17
N ILE A 238 -16.12 -13.68 -7.43
CA ILE A 238 -15.75 -12.44 -6.75
C ILE A 238 -16.08 -12.58 -5.28
N THR A 239 -15.17 -12.16 -4.41
CA THR A 239 -15.37 -12.09 -2.96
C THR A 239 -14.82 -10.77 -2.41
N TRP A 240 -15.09 -10.50 -1.15
CA TRP A 240 -14.54 -9.37 -0.41
C TRP A 240 -14.14 -9.83 0.99
N HIS A 241 -13.11 -9.19 1.52
CA HIS A 241 -12.67 -9.37 2.90
C HIS A 241 -13.48 -8.49 3.87
N ALA A 242 -13.29 -8.66 5.17
CA ALA A 242 -14.14 -8.01 6.17
C ALA A 242 -13.90 -6.50 6.38
N GLY A 243 -12.70 -5.99 6.09
CA GLY A 243 -12.39 -4.55 6.21
C GLY A 243 -12.96 -3.73 5.03
N PRO A 244 -13.40 -2.47 5.22
CA PRO A 244 -14.07 -1.67 4.19
C PRO A 244 -13.17 -1.22 3.03
N MET A 245 -11.92 -0.88 3.34
CA MET A 245 -10.81 -0.44 2.49
C MET A 245 -9.54 -0.48 3.36
N ASN A 246 -8.40 0.02 2.86
CA ASN A 246 -7.18 0.17 3.67
C ASN A 246 -7.32 1.38 4.61
N MET A 247 -7.44 1.13 5.93
CA MET A 247 -7.88 2.11 6.93
C MET A 247 -6.80 2.48 7.95
N TYR A 248 -6.69 3.76 8.27
CA TYR A 248 -6.08 4.22 9.52
C TYR A 248 -7.04 4.08 10.69
N MET A 249 -7.23 2.84 11.16
CA MET A 249 -8.19 2.53 12.23
C MET A 249 -7.92 3.31 13.53
N GLU A 250 -6.69 3.73 13.78
CA GLU A 250 -6.31 4.49 14.98
C GLU A 250 -6.83 5.94 15.00
N THR A 251 -7.15 6.53 13.84
CA THR A 251 -7.72 7.89 13.80
C THR A 251 -9.23 7.91 14.00
N MET A 252 -9.87 6.75 13.89
CA MET A 252 -11.33 6.58 13.97
C MET A 252 -11.80 6.29 15.40
N ASP A 253 -13.07 6.61 15.67
CA ASP A 253 -13.73 6.18 16.89
C ASP A 253 -14.20 4.71 16.81
N PRO A 254 -14.48 4.03 17.95
CA PRO A 254 -14.91 2.63 17.99
C PRO A 254 -16.13 2.31 17.12
N MET A 255 -17.10 3.22 17.08
CA MET A 255 -18.37 3.02 16.36
C MET A 255 -18.18 3.15 14.85
N MET A 256 -17.20 3.93 14.40
CA MET A 256 -16.84 4.01 12.99
C MET A 256 -16.01 2.80 12.54
N VAL A 257 -15.06 2.33 13.36
CA VAL A 257 -14.34 1.06 13.10
C VAL A 257 -15.35 -0.10 13.00
N GLY A 258 -16.26 -0.20 13.97
CA GLY A 258 -17.31 -1.22 13.97
C GLY A 258 -18.22 -1.14 12.74
N PHE A 259 -18.64 0.07 12.34
CA PHE A 259 -19.45 0.27 11.13
C PHE A 259 -18.71 -0.18 9.86
N GLY A 260 -17.42 0.12 9.74
CA GLY A 260 -16.62 -0.29 8.59
C GLY A 260 -16.56 -1.81 8.39
N VAL A 261 -16.47 -2.57 9.48
CA VAL A 261 -16.51 -4.04 9.44
C VAL A 261 -17.93 -4.56 9.23
N GLN A 262 -18.92 -3.95 9.89
CA GLN A 262 -20.33 -4.29 9.75
C GLN A 262 -20.81 -4.17 8.30
N LEU A 263 -20.26 -3.22 7.53
CA LEU A 263 -20.56 -3.04 6.10
C LEU A 263 -20.39 -4.34 5.30
N SER A 264 -19.32 -5.11 5.57
CA SER A 264 -19.09 -6.41 4.92
C SER A 264 -20.15 -7.42 5.33
N ILE A 265 -20.55 -7.45 6.60
CA ILE A 265 -21.55 -8.39 7.13
C ILE A 265 -22.94 -8.08 6.54
N ASP A 266 -23.25 -6.79 6.37
CA ASP A 266 -24.52 -6.35 5.79
C ASP A 266 -24.62 -6.72 4.31
N LEU A 267 -23.52 -6.61 3.55
CA LEU A 267 -23.45 -7.08 2.16
C LEU A 267 -23.64 -8.60 2.05
N ASP A 268 -23.02 -9.37 2.95
CA ASP A 268 -23.22 -10.83 3.00
C ASP A 268 -24.69 -11.18 3.19
N LYS A 269 -25.35 -10.48 4.12
CA LYS A 269 -26.77 -10.66 4.42
C LYS A 269 -27.65 -10.24 3.24
N GLU A 270 -27.37 -9.10 2.61
CA GLU A 270 -28.09 -8.58 1.45
C GLU A 270 -28.06 -9.58 0.28
N LEU A 271 -26.90 -10.21 0.06
CA LEU A 271 -26.70 -11.10 -1.08
C LEU A 271 -26.98 -12.58 -0.78
N GLY A 272 -27.22 -12.92 0.49
CA GLY A 272 -27.48 -14.28 0.96
C GLY A 272 -26.23 -15.16 1.07
N ILE A 273 -25.05 -14.55 1.22
CA ILE A 273 -23.76 -15.25 1.28
C ILE A 273 -23.43 -15.58 2.74
N LYS A 274 -23.02 -16.82 3.01
CA LYS A 274 -22.63 -17.27 4.36
C LYS A 274 -21.12 -17.49 4.41
N ARG A 275 -20.42 -16.66 5.18
CA ARG A 275 -18.99 -16.82 5.47
C ARG A 275 -18.77 -17.44 6.84
N LYS A 276 -17.77 -18.32 6.92
CA LYS A 276 -17.17 -18.78 8.18
C LYS A 276 -15.80 -18.13 8.33
N TYR A 277 -15.34 -17.94 9.56
CA TYR A 277 -13.98 -17.45 9.87
C TYR A 277 -13.59 -16.17 9.11
N ARG A 278 -14.45 -15.14 9.19
CA ARG A 278 -14.25 -13.88 8.47
C ARG A 278 -12.86 -13.33 8.72
N THR A 279 -12.19 -12.95 7.64
CA THR A 279 -10.84 -12.42 7.69
C THR A 279 -10.84 -10.96 7.25
N LEU A 280 -10.28 -10.09 8.07
CA LEU A 280 -10.02 -8.71 7.67
C LEU A 280 -8.65 -8.66 6.98
N SER A 281 -8.60 -8.03 5.81
CA SER A 281 -7.35 -7.80 5.11
C SER A 281 -7.07 -6.31 5.08
N GLN A 282 -5.84 -5.95 5.39
CA GLN A 282 -5.27 -4.63 5.19
C GLN A 282 -4.03 -4.79 4.33
N ARG A 283 -3.94 -3.98 3.30
CA ARG A 283 -2.79 -3.90 2.41
C ARG A 283 -2.28 -2.48 2.50
N ASP A 284 -0.98 -2.30 2.34
CA ASP A 284 -0.42 -0.96 2.20
C ASP A 284 -0.62 -0.02 3.41
N VAL A 285 -0.87 -0.59 4.59
CA VAL A 285 -0.75 0.11 5.87
C VAL A 285 0.10 -0.79 6.77
N PRO A 286 1.19 -0.28 7.38
CA PRO A 286 2.20 -1.13 8.02
C PRO A 286 1.69 -2.02 9.14
N ALA A 287 0.66 -1.55 9.86
CA ALA A 287 0.07 -2.24 10.99
C ALA A 287 -1.23 -1.56 11.44
N MET A 288 -1.81 -2.09 12.52
CA MET A 288 -2.99 -1.52 13.19
C MET A 288 -2.81 -1.62 14.71
N THR A 289 -3.53 -0.83 15.48
CA THR A 289 -3.52 -0.93 16.95
C THR A 289 -4.18 -2.21 17.45
N GLN A 290 -3.66 -2.82 18.53
CA GLN A 290 -4.33 -3.96 19.18
C GLN A 290 -5.68 -3.57 19.82
N ALA A 291 -5.96 -2.27 19.95
CA ALA A 291 -7.22 -1.78 20.48
C ALA A 291 -8.44 -2.15 19.62
N VAL A 292 -8.26 -2.50 18.35
CA VAL A 292 -9.38 -2.92 17.48
C VAL A 292 -9.85 -4.35 17.77
N LEU A 293 -9.02 -5.20 18.40
CA LEU A 293 -9.30 -6.63 18.58
C LEU A 293 -10.64 -6.92 19.25
N PRO A 294 -11.06 -6.22 20.33
CA PRO A 294 -12.37 -6.40 20.92
C PRO A 294 -13.50 -6.20 19.91
N ILE A 295 -13.46 -5.13 19.12
CA ILE A 295 -14.48 -4.84 18.10
C ILE A 295 -14.48 -5.91 17.01
N LEU A 296 -13.30 -6.32 16.54
CA LEU A 296 -13.17 -7.35 15.51
C LEU A 296 -13.73 -8.70 15.99
N THR A 297 -13.34 -9.14 17.19
CA THR A 297 -13.83 -10.42 17.76
C THR A 297 -15.34 -10.37 18.03
N ASP A 298 -15.87 -9.25 18.54
CA ASP A 298 -17.32 -9.09 18.79
C ASP A 298 -18.14 -9.16 17.49
N LEU A 299 -17.56 -8.74 16.36
CA LEU A 299 -18.15 -8.84 15.02
C LEU A 299 -17.84 -10.17 14.30
N GLY A 300 -17.22 -11.14 14.99
CA GLY A 300 -16.95 -12.48 14.48
C GLY A 300 -15.80 -12.55 13.47
N ILE A 301 -14.84 -11.63 13.54
CA ILE A 301 -13.58 -11.70 12.79
C ILE A 301 -12.61 -12.63 13.52
N GLU A 302 -12.10 -13.61 12.80
CA GLU A 302 -11.23 -14.66 13.36
C GLU A 302 -9.76 -14.49 13.00
N ALA A 303 -9.49 -13.77 11.92
CA ALA A 303 -8.14 -13.49 11.45
C ALA A 303 -8.01 -12.09 10.85
N VAL A 304 -6.78 -11.60 10.88
CA VAL A 304 -6.34 -10.38 10.21
C VAL A 304 -5.14 -10.71 9.33
N SER A 305 -5.13 -10.21 8.10
CA SER A 305 -3.98 -10.32 7.20
C SER A 305 -3.47 -8.93 6.88
N VAL A 306 -2.17 -8.70 7.01
CA VAL A 306 -1.53 -7.40 6.77
C VAL A 306 -0.33 -7.55 5.84
N GLY A 307 -0.35 -6.80 4.74
CA GLY A 307 0.81 -6.63 3.85
C GLY A 307 1.54 -5.34 4.18
N VAL A 308 2.83 -5.42 4.53
CA VAL A 308 3.59 -4.29 5.06
C VAL A 308 4.48 -3.70 3.99
N ASN A 309 4.13 -2.53 3.45
CA ASN A 309 4.86 -1.89 2.34
C ASN A 309 6.39 -1.84 2.58
N THR A 310 7.15 -2.05 1.50
CA THR A 310 8.63 -2.11 1.53
C THR A 310 9.30 -0.83 2.00
N VAL A 311 8.61 0.32 1.99
CA VAL A 311 9.15 1.61 2.46
C VAL A 311 9.10 1.77 3.98
N THR A 312 8.81 0.68 4.71
CA THR A 312 8.48 0.72 6.15
C THR A 312 9.15 -0.44 6.87
N ALA A 313 9.53 -0.23 8.13
CA ALA A 313 10.05 -1.31 8.95
C ALA A 313 8.88 -2.22 9.38
N PRO A 314 8.83 -3.50 8.96
CA PRO A 314 7.73 -4.37 9.35
C PRO A 314 7.80 -4.70 10.85
N PRO A 315 6.65 -4.76 11.55
CA PRO A 315 6.60 -5.26 12.93
C PRO A 315 7.34 -6.59 13.07
N ALA A 316 8.16 -6.72 14.12
CA ALA A 316 8.97 -7.91 14.35
C ALA A 316 8.12 -9.08 14.90
N VAL A 317 7.30 -9.68 14.04
CA VAL A 317 6.40 -10.80 14.34
C VAL A 317 6.64 -11.97 13.38
N PRO A 318 6.28 -13.21 13.76
CA PRO A 318 6.30 -14.33 12.81
C PRO A 318 5.24 -14.12 11.71
N PRO A 319 5.35 -14.80 10.55
CA PRO A 319 4.36 -14.68 9.47
C PRO A 319 2.94 -15.05 9.88
N ILE A 320 2.78 -16.04 10.77
CA ILE A 320 1.48 -16.47 11.31
C ILE A 320 1.59 -16.58 12.83
N PHE A 321 0.67 -15.96 13.55
CA PHE A 321 0.65 -15.92 15.01
C PHE A 321 -0.77 -15.75 15.56
N ASN A 322 -0.93 -15.94 16.87
CA ASN A 322 -2.16 -15.64 17.58
C ASN A 322 -2.01 -14.31 18.33
N TRP A 323 -2.68 -13.26 17.86
CA TRP A 323 -2.66 -11.94 18.46
C TRP A 323 -3.74 -11.83 19.53
N LYS A 324 -3.35 -11.52 20.76
CA LYS A 324 -4.26 -11.44 21.91
C LYS A 324 -4.21 -10.07 22.56
N PHE A 325 -5.39 -9.55 22.86
CA PHE A 325 -5.56 -8.37 23.69
C PHE A 325 -6.78 -8.57 24.60
N LYS A 326 -6.56 -8.52 25.92
CA LYS A 326 -7.57 -8.84 26.94
C LYS A 326 -8.20 -10.22 26.67
N ASN A 327 -9.52 -10.28 26.49
CA ASN A 327 -10.26 -11.53 26.23
C ASN A 327 -10.42 -11.82 24.72
N SER A 328 -9.87 -10.99 23.84
CA SER A 328 -10.02 -11.07 22.39
C SER A 328 -8.78 -11.66 21.74
N SER A 329 -8.96 -12.45 20.68
CA SER A 329 -7.90 -13.24 20.06
C SER A 329 -8.20 -13.50 18.59
N VAL A 330 -7.31 -13.02 17.72
CA VAL A 330 -7.38 -13.23 16.26
C VAL A 330 -6.10 -13.88 15.76
N ILE A 331 -6.17 -14.63 14.68
CA ILE A 331 -4.97 -15.10 13.97
C ILE A 331 -4.42 -13.92 13.16
N GLY A 332 -3.16 -13.56 13.38
CA GLY A 332 -2.44 -12.59 12.58
C GLY A 332 -1.65 -13.28 11.47
N ILE A 333 -1.79 -12.78 10.24
CA ILE A 333 -1.02 -13.19 9.06
C ILE A 333 -0.28 -11.96 8.53
N TRP A 334 1.02 -11.82 8.82
CA TRP A 334 1.83 -10.65 8.46
C TRP A 334 2.80 -10.99 7.33
N HIS A 335 2.84 -10.11 6.32
CA HIS A 335 3.76 -10.20 5.18
C HIS A 335 4.78 -9.06 5.26
N PRO A 336 6.02 -9.33 5.69
CA PRO A 336 7.08 -8.32 5.71
C PRO A 336 7.62 -8.07 4.31
N GLY A 337 7.80 -6.80 3.92
CA GLY A 337 8.39 -6.45 2.63
C GLY A 337 7.40 -6.42 1.47
N GLY A 338 6.18 -6.03 1.77
CA GLY A 338 5.09 -5.77 0.84
C GLY A 338 3.86 -6.60 1.18
N TYR A 339 2.75 -6.28 0.54
CA TYR A 339 1.91 -7.36 0.02
C TYR A 339 2.69 -8.02 -1.13
N PRO A 340 2.53 -9.32 -1.41
CA PRO A 340 3.32 -9.94 -2.48
C PRO A 340 2.96 -9.33 -3.83
N GLU A 341 3.69 -8.27 -4.19
CA GLU A 341 3.45 -7.40 -5.33
C GLU A 341 3.92 -8.10 -6.59
N ASN A 342 3.02 -8.12 -7.55
CA ASN A 342 3.22 -8.71 -8.86
C ASN A 342 3.56 -10.21 -8.79
N PRO A 343 2.67 -11.11 -9.26
CA PRO A 343 2.91 -12.55 -9.25
C PRO A 343 4.09 -13.01 -10.11
N GLY A 344 4.69 -12.10 -10.90
CA GLY A 344 5.83 -12.38 -11.73
C GLY A 344 5.45 -12.85 -13.13
N PRO A 345 6.33 -12.64 -14.13
CA PRO A 345 5.99 -12.93 -15.52
C PRO A 345 6.11 -14.42 -15.87
N ASN A 346 6.84 -15.24 -15.10
CA ASN A 346 7.06 -16.66 -15.38
C ASN A 346 7.72 -17.39 -14.19
N PRO A 347 7.78 -18.74 -14.20
CA PRO A 347 8.38 -19.54 -13.12
C PRO A 347 9.84 -19.20 -12.76
N ALA A 348 10.63 -18.67 -13.69
CA ALA A 348 12.01 -18.26 -13.42
C ALA A 348 12.10 -16.91 -12.68
N LYS A 349 11.01 -16.13 -12.68
CA LYS A 349 10.89 -14.83 -12.01
C LYS A 349 9.55 -14.76 -11.25
N PRO A 350 9.40 -15.51 -10.15
CA PRO A 350 8.12 -15.67 -9.45
C PRO A 350 7.66 -14.46 -8.62
N TYR A 351 8.52 -13.44 -8.42
CA TYR A 351 8.23 -12.22 -7.64
C TYR A 351 7.34 -12.45 -6.41
N GLY A 352 6.16 -11.81 -6.31
CA GLY A 352 5.22 -11.95 -5.19
C GLY A 352 4.65 -13.36 -5.01
N LEU A 353 4.66 -14.22 -6.04
CA LEU A 353 4.31 -15.63 -5.89
C LEU A 353 5.48 -16.51 -5.45
N SER A 354 6.65 -15.93 -5.17
CA SER A 354 7.77 -16.70 -4.67
C SER A 354 7.47 -17.34 -3.32
N ARG A 355 8.00 -18.54 -3.08
CA ARG A 355 7.75 -19.30 -1.84
C ARG A 355 8.07 -18.52 -0.56
N ARG A 356 9.04 -17.61 -0.60
CA ARG A 356 9.43 -16.77 0.55
C ARG A 356 8.37 -15.72 0.93
N ASP A 357 7.50 -15.34 -0.01
CA ASP A 357 6.51 -14.29 0.16
C ASP A 357 5.13 -14.87 0.56
N CYS A 358 4.97 -16.21 0.50
CA CYS A 358 3.79 -16.93 0.97
C CYS A 358 3.78 -17.09 2.51
N ALA A 359 2.59 -16.99 3.11
CA ALA A 359 2.40 -17.28 4.53
C ALA A 359 2.39 -18.80 4.78
N MET A 360 3.32 -19.25 5.63
CA MET A 360 3.49 -20.65 6.02
C MET A 360 3.72 -20.76 7.53
N PHE A 361 3.33 -21.89 8.12
CA PHE A 361 3.55 -22.20 9.53
C PHE A 361 4.14 -23.62 9.69
N PRO A 362 5.21 -23.83 10.48
CA PRO A 362 5.80 -25.15 10.65
C PRO A 362 4.81 -26.19 11.19
N GLY A 363 4.76 -27.36 10.54
CA GLY A 363 3.82 -28.44 10.90
C GLY A 363 2.39 -28.22 10.42
N PHE A 364 2.15 -27.19 9.60
CA PHE A 364 0.95 -27.00 8.79
C PHE A 364 1.30 -27.26 7.32
N ASP A 365 0.49 -28.06 6.66
CA ASP A 365 0.70 -28.57 5.31
C ASP A 365 0.17 -27.64 4.20
N HIS A 366 -0.37 -26.46 4.57
CA HIS A 366 -0.86 -25.47 3.62
C HIS A 366 0.05 -24.23 3.60
N ALA A 367 0.11 -23.59 2.42
CA ALA A 367 0.71 -22.28 2.22
C ALA A 367 -0.34 -21.33 1.62
N LEU A 368 -0.37 -20.08 2.09
CA LEU A 368 -1.17 -19.02 1.50
C LEU A 368 -0.27 -18.10 0.68
N CYS A 369 -0.42 -18.16 -0.65
CA CYS A 369 0.28 -17.30 -1.59
C CYS A 369 -0.70 -16.30 -2.20
N PHE A 370 -0.25 -15.09 -2.48
CA PHE A 370 -1.07 -14.05 -3.10
C PHE A 370 -0.59 -13.78 -4.51
N ALA A 371 -1.51 -13.82 -5.47
CA ALA A 371 -1.28 -13.36 -6.84
C ALA A 371 -1.81 -11.94 -7.00
N PHE A 372 -1.45 -11.04 -6.09
CA PHE A 372 -1.87 -9.65 -6.19
C PHE A 372 -1.05 -8.97 -7.28
N ARG A 373 -1.74 -8.37 -8.25
CA ARG A 373 -1.09 -7.45 -9.16
C ARG A 373 -0.69 -6.20 -8.37
N THR A 374 0.15 -5.38 -8.99
CA THR A 374 0.34 -3.99 -8.54
C THR A 374 -1.02 -3.33 -8.52
N ASP A 375 -1.10 -2.27 -7.82
CA ASP A 375 -2.35 -1.69 -7.54
C ASP A 375 -3.00 -0.88 -8.64
N ASN A 376 -4.31 -0.70 -8.44
CA ASN A 376 -5.21 -0.10 -9.41
C ASN A 376 -4.98 -0.60 -10.85
N SER A 377 -4.36 -1.77 -10.99
CA SER A 377 -4.13 -2.50 -12.23
C SER A 377 -5.25 -3.52 -12.50
N GLY A 378 -6.03 -3.83 -11.45
CA GLY A 378 -7.23 -4.66 -11.51
C GLY A 378 -6.94 -6.16 -11.47
N PRO A 379 -7.90 -7.01 -11.88
CA PRO A 379 -7.71 -8.44 -12.00
C PRO A 379 -6.72 -8.78 -13.13
N PRO A 380 -6.31 -10.06 -13.29
CA PRO A 380 -5.60 -10.52 -14.48
C PRO A 380 -6.29 -10.08 -15.77
N MET A 381 -5.47 -9.77 -16.78
CA MET A 381 -5.89 -9.28 -18.09
C MET A 381 -6.79 -10.28 -18.80
N ASP A 382 -6.47 -11.57 -18.69
CA ASP A 382 -7.22 -12.67 -19.29
C ASP A 382 -7.00 -13.99 -18.52
N TYR A 383 -7.54 -15.09 -19.06
CA TYR A 383 -7.43 -16.42 -18.45
C TYR A 383 -6.02 -17.02 -18.59
N GLU A 384 -5.24 -16.62 -19.58
CA GLU A 384 -3.88 -17.15 -19.81
C GLU A 384 -2.93 -16.62 -18.75
N GLU A 385 -3.07 -15.34 -18.38
CA GLU A 385 -2.35 -14.76 -17.25
C GLU A 385 -2.67 -15.51 -15.94
N VAL A 386 -3.94 -15.87 -15.70
CA VAL A 386 -4.32 -16.69 -14.55
C VAL A 386 -3.59 -18.04 -14.57
N LEU A 387 -3.61 -18.76 -15.68
CA LEU A 387 -2.93 -20.05 -15.82
C LEU A 387 -1.41 -19.91 -15.61
N GLY A 388 -0.80 -18.82 -16.11
CA GLY A 388 0.60 -18.51 -15.86
C GLY A 388 0.93 -18.42 -14.37
N TYR A 389 0.05 -17.83 -13.55
CA TYR A 389 0.25 -17.75 -12.10
C TYR A 389 0.21 -19.12 -11.43
N TYR A 390 -0.62 -20.05 -11.90
CA TYR A 390 -0.63 -21.42 -11.41
C TYR A 390 0.68 -22.14 -11.73
N GLU A 391 1.23 -21.96 -12.93
CA GLU A 391 2.52 -22.52 -13.30
C GLU A 391 3.66 -21.98 -12.44
N ILE A 392 3.62 -20.68 -12.12
CA ILE A 392 4.54 -20.08 -11.15
C ILE A 392 4.40 -20.78 -9.79
N ALA A 393 3.19 -20.84 -9.23
CA ALA A 393 2.97 -21.45 -7.92
C ALA A 393 3.39 -22.94 -7.86
N ARG A 394 3.08 -23.73 -8.90
CA ARG A 394 3.50 -25.14 -9.04
C ARG A 394 5.02 -25.28 -9.04
N SER A 395 5.72 -24.37 -9.71
CA SER A 395 7.19 -24.36 -9.71
C SER A 395 7.78 -24.06 -8.33
N GLN A 396 7.12 -23.23 -7.53
CA GLN A 396 7.57 -22.86 -6.19
C GLN A 396 7.30 -23.96 -5.15
N PHE A 397 6.30 -24.81 -5.39
CA PHE A 397 5.90 -25.92 -4.53
C PHE A 397 5.73 -27.23 -5.32
N PRO A 398 6.83 -27.86 -5.80
CA PRO A 398 6.73 -29.13 -6.53
C PRO A 398 6.05 -30.22 -5.69
N GLY A 399 5.03 -30.87 -6.26
CA GLY A 399 4.26 -31.91 -5.58
C GLY A 399 3.13 -31.42 -4.65
N ALA A 400 2.93 -30.10 -4.53
CA ALA A 400 1.77 -29.55 -3.84
C ALA A 400 0.52 -29.55 -4.73
N ASP A 401 -0.65 -29.67 -4.11
CA ASP A 401 -1.93 -29.43 -4.76
C ASP A 401 -2.21 -27.90 -4.80
N VAL A 402 -2.11 -27.31 -5.99
CA VAL A 402 -2.24 -25.86 -6.20
C VAL A 402 -3.66 -25.54 -6.68
N GLN A 403 -4.39 -24.77 -5.87
CA GLN A 403 -5.76 -24.36 -6.13
C GLN A 403 -6.01 -22.89 -5.74
N SER A 404 -6.93 -22.22 -6.42
CA SER A 404 -7.47 -20.94 -5.94
C SER A 404 -8.21 -21.13 -4.61
N SER A 405 -8.06 -20.19 -3.70
CA SER A 405 -8.73 -20.21 -2.40
C SER A 405 -9.14 -18.81 -1.95
N SER A 406 -9.76 -18.70 -0.78
CA SER A 406 -10.04 -17.45 -0.08
C SER A 406 -9.28 -17.38 1.26
N LEU A 407 -9.20 -16.18 1.82
CA LEU A 407 -8.64 -15.97 3.16
C LEU A 407 -9.40 -16.81 4.20
N GLU A 408 -10.73 -16.80 4.15
CA GLU A 408 -11.60 -17.57 5.05
C GLU A 408 -11.33 -19.07 4.98
N ALA A 409 -11.15 -19.64 3.78
CA ALA A 409 -10.89 -21.06 3.60
C ALA A 409 -9.51 -21.46 4.15
N PHE A 410 -8.49 -20.62 3.94
CA PHE A 410 -7.17 -20.84 4.56
C PHE A 410 -7.24 -20.78 6.08
N VAL A 411 -7.96 -19.80 6.63
CA VAL A 411 -8.13 -19.65 8.08
C VAL A 411 -8.91 -20.83 8.65
N GLU A 412 -9.96 -21.32 7.98
CA GLU A 412 -10.70 -22.52 8.38
C GLU A 412 -9.76 -23.73 8.55
N ALA A 413 -8.85 -23.96 7.59
CA ALA A 413 -7.85 -25.02 7.69
C ALA A 413 -6.83 -24.80 8.81
N LEU A 414 -6.53 -23.55 9.14
CA LEU A 414 -5.57 -23.17 10.18
C LEU A 414 -6.16 -23.21 11.61
N MET A 415 -7.48 -23.07 11.77
CA MET A 415 -8.14 -23.00 13.08
C MET A 415 -7.79 -24.15 14.05
N PRO A 416 -7.68 -25.43 13.62
CA PRO A 416 -7.24 -26.53 14.50
C PRO A 416 -5.83 -26.34 15.08
N TYR A 417 -5.01 -25.49 14.47
CA TYR A 417 -3.64 -25.19 14.88
C TYR A 417 -3.52 -23.88 15.69
N LYS A 418 -4.63 -23.13 15.92
CA LYS A 418 -4.61 -21.81 16.60
C LYS A 418 -3.92 -21.83 17.97
N SER A 419 -3.97 -22.95 18.70
CA SER A 419 -3.30 -23.13 19.99
C SER A 419 -1.79 -23.38 19.91
N LYS A 420 -1.29 -23.79 18.74
CA LYS A 420 0.14 -24.01 18.46
C LYS A 420 0.85 -22.77 17.93
N LEU A 421 0.10 -21.76 17.48
CA LEU A 421 0.65 -20.52 16.97
C LEU A 421 1.37 -19.71 18.06
N PRO A 422 2.47 -19.01 17.76
CA PRO A 422 3.12 -18.07 18.68
C PRO A 422 2.11 -17.03 19.16
N VAL A 423 2.11 -16.70 20.45
CA VAL A 423 1.19 -15.71 21.02
C VAL A 423 1.88 -14.35 21.11
N ILE A 424 1.24 -13.32 20.54
CA ILE A 424 1.70 -11.94 20.62
C ILE A 424 0.67 -11.12 21.41
N THR A 425 1.13 -10.27 22.34
CA THR A 425 0.29 -9.42 23.19
C THR A 425 0.74 -7.95 23.20
N LYS A 426 1.60 -7.58 22.24
CA LYS A 426 2.16 -6.24 22.13
C LYS A 426 1.34 -5.40 21.18
N GLU A 427 1.34 -4.09 21.42
CA GLU A 427 0.85 -3.08 20.48
C GLU A 427 1.75 -3.06 19.24
N PHE A 428 1.16 -2.99 18.06
CA PHE A 428 1.93 -2.74 16.84
C PHE A 428 1.93 -1.25 16.55
N GLY A 429 0.74 -0.66 16.51
CA GLY A 429 0.60 0.73 16.13
C GLY A 429 0.84 0.91 14.63
N ASP A 430 0.29 1.96 14.04
CA ASP A 430 0.55 2.33 12.65
C ASP A 430 1.62 3.43 12.56
N THR A 431 2.74 3.11 11.92
CA THR A 431 3.86 4.05 11.74
C THR A 431 3.63 5.08 10.63
N TRP A 432 2.66 4.86 9.74
CA TRP A 432 2.28 5.85 8.71
C TRP A 432 1.25 6.86 9.18
N ILE A 433 0.71 6.68 10.38
CA ILE A 433 -0.28 7.56 10.98
C ILE A 433 0.15 9.03 11.02
N GLN A 434 1.47 9.28 10.99
CA GLN A 434 2.08 10.60 10.88
C GLN A 434 1.52 11.44 9.70
N GLY A 435 1.19 10.81 8.57
CA GLY A 435 0.69 11.49 7.38
C GLY A 435 -0.65 12.18 7.62
N SER A 436 -1.48 11.65 8.52
CA SER A 436 -2.80 12.22 8.83
C SER A 436 -2.74 13.65 9.38
N ALA A 437 -1.65 14.03 10.06
CA ALA A 437 -1.47 15.39 10.58
C ALA A 437 -1.07 16.42 9.50
N SER A 438 -0.87 16.01 8.24
CA SER A 438 -0.63 16.92 7.11
C SER A 438 -1.85 17.73 6.69
N ASP A 439 -3.05 17.27 7.04
CA ASP A 439 -4.29 18.04 6.89
C ASP A 439 -5.02 18.20 8.24
N PRO A 440 -4.60 19.16 9.08
CA PRO A 440 -5.18 19.37 10.40
C PRO A 440 -6.66 19.77 10.33
N ARG A 441 -7.10 20.34 9.21
CA ARG A 441 -8.51 20.66 8.99
C ARG A 441 -9.32 19.40 8.76
N LYS A 442 -8.91 18.56 7.80
CA LYS A 442 -9.60 17.28 7.53
C LYS A 442 -9.67 16.40 8.78
N VAL A 443 -8.60 16.33 9.59
CA VAL A 443 -8.61 15.60 10.87
C VAL A 443 -9.66 16.18 11.82
N ALA A 444 -9.71 17.50 12.02
CA ALA A 444 -10.67 18.13 12.92
C ALA A 444 -12.12 17.94 12.44
N GLU A 445 -12.38 18.09 11.14
CA GLU A 445 -13.68 17.85 10.51
C GLU A 445 -14.13 16.40 10.65
N MET A 446 -13.25 15.44 10.32
CA MET A 446 -13.47 14.00 10.49
C MET A 446 -13.87 13.67 11.93
N ARG A 447 -13.09 14.15 12.91
CA ARG A 447 -13.34 13.86 14.32
C ARG A 447 -14.64 14.50 14.80
N ALA A 448 -14.97 15.72 14.35
CA ALA A 448 -16.24 16.37 14.65
C ALA A 448 -17.45 15.57 14.12
N VAL A 449 -17.35 15.09 12.87
CA VAL A 449 -18.37 14.23 12.24
C VAL A 449 -18.55 12.92 13.01
N PHE A 450 -17.46 12.24 13.32
CA PHE A 450 -17.47 10.96 14.06
C PHE A 450 -18.10 11.12 15.45
N ARG A 451 -17.71 12.16 16.18
CA ARG A 451 -18.26 12.48 17.50
C ARG A 451 -19.76 12.77 17.44
N ALA A 452 -20.21 13.57 16.48
CA ALA A 452 -21.63 13.90 16.28
C ALA A 452 -22.45 12.65 15.93
N ARG A 453 -21.92 11.81 15.02
CA ARG A 453 -22.53 10.54 14.63
C ARG A 453 -22.66 9.58 15.80
N THR A 454 -21.57 9.36 16.55
CA THR A 454 -21.52 8.47 17.71
C THR A 454 -22.48 8.93 18.80
N LYS A 455 -22.50 10.23 19.11
CA LYS A 455 -23.48 10.81 20.04
C LYS A 455 -24.92 10.59 19.58
N CYS A 456 -25.19 10.71 18.28
CA CYS A 456 -26.52 10.48 17.74
C CYS A 456 -26.95 9.02 17.81
N LEU A 457 -26.05 8.05 17.59
CA LEU A 457 -26.36 6.62 17.75
C LEU A 457 -26.63 6.21 19.20
N GLN A 458 -26.07 6.95 20.16
CA GLN A 458 -26.20 6.66 21.58
C GLN A 458 -27.43 7.30 22.23
N SER A 459 -28.16 8.18 21.54
CA SER A 459 -29.36 8.81 22.11
C SER A 459 -30.62 7.98 21.89
N GLU A 460 -31.53 7.98 22.87
CA GLU A 460 -32.76 7.15 22.86
C GLU A 460 -33.73 7.52 21.71
N SER A 461 -33.78 8.78 21.30
CA SER A 461 -34.53 9.27 20.13
C SER A 461 -33.61 9.48 18.90
N GLY A 462 -32.48 8.77 18.87
CA GLY A 462 -31.31 9.06 18.06
C GLY A 462 -31.30 8.51 16.64
N CYS A 463 -30.10 8.47 16.07
CA CYS A 463 -29.81 7.91 14.77
C CYS A 463 -29.92 6.37 14.79
N SER A 464 -30.28 5.77 13.66
CA SER A 464 -30.30 4.32 13.49
C SER A 464 -29.64 3.91 12.19
N LEU A 465 -28.91 2.79 12.22
CA LEU A 465 -28.38 2.14 11.00
C LEU A 465 -29.49 1.63 10.07
N SER A 466 -30.74 1.52 10.55
CA SER A 466 -31.89 1.18 9.71
C SER A 466 -32.41 2.36 8.88
N ASP A 467 -32.04 3.61 9.17
CA ASP A 467 -32.39 4.76 8.32
C ASP A 467 -31.40 4.81 7.13
N PRO A 468 -31.87 4.65 5.88
CA PRO A 468 -31.00 4.66 4.71
C PRO A 468 -30.19 5.96 4.54
N ARG A 469 -30.72 7.12 4.98
CA ARG A 469 -30.00 8.40 4.91
C ARG A 469 -28.78 8.37 5.82
N PHE A 470 -28.97 7.92 7.06
CA PHE A 470 -27.89 7.79 8.03
C PHE A 470 -26.86 6.73 7.62
N TYR A 471 -27.33 5.59 7.11
CA TYR A 471 -26.45 4.52 6.63
C TYR A 471 -25.61 4.99 5.44
N ASN A 472 -26.23 5.58 4.41
CA ASN A 472 -25.53 6.08 3.23
C ASN A 472 -24.57 7.22 3.58
N ALA A 473 -24.95 8.13 4.48
CA ALA A 473 -24.04 9.15 5.00
C ALA A 473 -22.84 8.55 5.72
N SER A 474 -23.06 7.50 6.53
CA SER A 474 -21.98 6.78 7.23
C SER A 474 -21.00 6.13 6.25
N VAL A 475 -21.47 5.63 5.09
CA VAL A 475 -20.61 5.10 4.03
C VAL A 475 -19.67 6.17 3.46
N PHE A 476 -20.13 7.41 3.29
CA PHE A 476 -19.28 8.52 2.85
C PHE A 476 -18.34 8.99 3.96
N PHE A 477 -18.82 9.12 5.20
CA PHE A 477 -17.97 9.52 6.32
C PHE A 477 -16.85 8.52 6.61
N LEU A 478 -17.08 7.22 6.36
CA LEU A 478 -16.08 6.18 6.52
C LEU A 478 -14.83 6.45 5.66
N LYS A 479 -14.97 7.14 4.52
CA LYS A 479 -13.83 7.48 3.64
C LYS A 479 -12.77 8.32 4.33
N HIS A 480 -13.12 9.11 5.36
CA HIS A 480 -12.13 9.88 6.11
C HIS A 480 -11.07 9.02 6.80
N GLY A 481 -11.42 7.77 7.15
CA GLY A 481 -10.51 6.83 7.79
C GLY A 481 -9.64 6.03 6.81
N GLU A 482 -9.76 6.23 5.49
CA GLU A 482 -8.84 5.63 4.51
C GLU A 482 -7.43 6.24 4.64
N HIS A 483 -6.41 5.45 4.31
CA HIS A 483 -5.02 5.88 4.31
C HIS A 483 -4.65 6.86 3.16
N THR A 484 -5.43 6.99 2.08
CA THR A 484 -5.09 7.86 0.93
C THR A 484 -5.77 9.23 1.00
N TRP A 485 -4.99 10.30 1.12
CA TRP A 485 -5.48 11.66 1.35
C TRP A 485 -5.31 12.60 0.16
N GLY A 486 -4.89 12.05 -0.99
CA GLY A 486 -4.86 12.68 -2.32
C GLY A 486 -3.75 12.06 -3.16
N LEU A 487 -3.35 12.74 -4.23
CA LEU A 487 -2.19 12.36 -5.02
C LEU A 487 -0.92 12.39 -4.17
N SER A 488 -0.04 11.41 -4.41
CA SER A 488 1.35 11.41 -3.95
C SER A 488 2.11 12.58 -4.59
N SER A 489 3.14 13.05 -3.88
CA SER A 489 4.16 14.04 -4.28
C SER A 489 3.97 14.77 -5.62
N VAL A 490 3.94 16.10 -5.59
CA VAL A 490 4.21 16.87 -6.81
C VAL A 490 5.60 16.47 -7.30
N PHE A 491 5.72 15.99 -8.54
CA PHE A 491 6.97 15.56 -9.19
C PHE A 491 7.96 16.74 -9.41
N ASP A 492 8.28 17.47 -8.34
CA ASP A 492 9.22 18.57 -8.27
C ASP A 492 10.18 18.32 -7.09
N SER A 493 11.29 17.67 -7.40
CA SER A 493 12.41 17.46 -6.45
C SER A 493 13.27 18.71 -6.27
N HIS A 494 12.92 19.84 -6.87
CA HIS A 494 13.64 21.11 -6.79
C HIS A 494 12.71 22.19 -6.22
N HIS A 495 13.15 23.46 -6.16
CA HIS A 495 12.33 24.58 -5.67
C HIS A 495 11.86 24.45 -4.22
N TRP A 496 12.71 23.92 -3.35
CA TRP A 496 12.40 23.69 -1.93
C TRP A 496 12.14 24.97 -1.13
N SER A 497 13.02 25.98 -1.27
CA SER A 497 12.87 27.25 -0.54
C SER A 497 11.57 27.96 -0.93
N ASN A 498 10.94 28.65 0.02
CA ASN A 498 9.70 29.41 -0.24
C ASN A 498 9.81 30.36 -1.45
N ASP A 499 10.93 31.06 -1.61
CA ASP A 499 11.17 31.97 -2.74
C ASP A 499 11.17 31.27 -4.11
N ALA A 500 11.68 30.04 -4.16
CA ALA A 500 11.68 29.21 -5.37
C ALA A 500 10.33 28.50 -5.57
N PHE A 501 9.65 28.15 -4.47
CA PHE A 501 8.37 27.46 -4.46
C PHE A 501 7.20 28.35 -4.95
N TYR A 502 7.12 29.61 -4.51
CA TYR A 502 5.98 30.46 -4.83
C TYR A 502 5.77 30.67 -6.33
N PRO A 503 6.80 30.92 -7.16
CA PRO A 503 6.64 31.05 -8.61
C PRO A 503 6.09 29.77 -9.26
N VAL A 504 6.57 28.58 -8.88
CA VAL A 504 6.12 27.31 -9.49
C VAL A 504 4.71 26.92 -9.04
N MET A 505 4.36 27.25 -7.79
CA MET A 505 3.00 27.11 -7.27
C MET A 505 2.04 28.08 -7.96
N SER A 506 2.42 29.36 -8.13
CA SER A 506 1.56 30.39 -8.74
C SER A 506 1.40 30.23 -10.24
N ASN A 507 2.41 29.69 -10.93
CA ASN A 507 2.33 29.38 -12.36
C ASN A 507 1.52 28.12 -12.65
N LEU A 508 0.92 27.50 -11.62
CA LEU A 508 -0.01 26.38 -11.74
C LEU A 508 0.59 25.26 -12.60
N SER A 509 1.86 24.90 -12.35
CA SER A 509 2.43 23.72 -13.01
C SER A 509 1.54 22.51 -12.71
N TYR A 510 1.36 21.65 -13.71
CA TYR A 510 0.34 20.60 -13.72
C TYR A 510 0.27 19.79 -12.41
N GLY A 511 1.42 19.42 -11.84
CA GLY A 511 1.49 18.69 -10.58
C GLY A 511 0.94 19.44 -9.36
N PHE A 512 1.22 20.75 -9.20
CA PHE A 512 0.71 21.53 -8.06
C PHE A 512 -0.81 21.73 -8.13
N VAL A 513 -1.35 21.93 -9.33
CA VAL A 513 -2.81 22.07 -9.50
C VAL A 513 -3.52 20.78 -9.11
N ASN A 514 -3.05 19.66 -9.66
CA ASN A 514 -3.71 18.37 -9.45
C ASN A 514 -3.54 17.87 -8.01
N GLY A 515 -2.37 18.07 -7.40
CA GLY A 515 -2.17 17.82 -5.97
C GLY A 515 -3.20 18.58 -5.13
N THR A 516 -3.37 19.88 -5.36
CA THR A 516 -4.37 20.71 -4.65
C THR A 516 -5.80 20.19 -4.85
N LEU A 517 -6.19 19.93 -6.10
CA LEU A 517 -7.54 19.45 -6.42
C LEU A 517 -7.83 18.09 -5.79
N SER A 518 -6.83 17.20 -5.75
CA SER A 518 -6.95 15.87 -5.13
C SER A 518 -7.19 15.96 -3.61
N TRP A 519 -6.46 16.83 -2.91
CA TRP A 519 -6.66 17.04 -1.47
C TRP A 519 -8.01 17.70 -1.16
N GLN A 520 -8.45 18.62 -2.02
CA GLN A 520 -9.78 19.23 -1.93
C GLN A 520 -10.90 18.19 -2.12
N GLU A 521 -10.75 17.28 -3.07
CA GLU A 521 -11.70 16.18 -3.30
C GLU A 521 -11.84 15.30 -2.05
N GLN A 522 -10.74 15.00 -1.35
CA GLN A 522 -10.80 14.22 -0.10
C GLN A 522 -11.55 14.92 1.04
N ARG A 523 -11.51 16.25 1.12
CA ARG A 523 -12.34 17.01 2.08
C ARG A 523 -13.83 16.98 1.70
N ASN A 524 -14.15 16.80 0.42
CA ASN A 524 -15.54 16.83 -0.06
C ASN A 524 -16.40 15.65 0.41
N PHE A 525 -15.80 14.57 0.93
CA PHE A 525 -16.55 13.44 1.50
C PHE A 525 -17.42 13.81 2.71
N THR A 526 -17.06 14.87 3.46
CA THR A 526 -17.95 15.42 4.49
C THR A 526 -19.23 15.99 3.85
N ASN A 527 -19.12 16.71 2.74
CA ASN A 527 -20.28 17.28 2.04
C ASN A 527 -21.16 16.19 1.45
N LEU A 528 -20.58 15.15 0.84
CA LEU A 528 -21.35 14.00 0.33
C LEU A 528 -22.14 13.30 1.44
N GLY A 529 -21.55 13.15 2.63
CA GLY A 529 -22.25 12.61 3.78
C GLY A 529 -23.39 13.52 4.26
N LEU A 530 -23.19 14.85 4.27
CA LEU A 530 -24.25 15.83 4.59
C LEU A 530 -25.39 15.81 3.55
N GLU A 531 -25.07 15.71 2.27
CA GLU A 531 -26.05 15.57 1.18
C GLU A 531 -26.87 14.28 1.33
N ALA A 532 -26.22 13.16 1.66
CA ALA A 532 -26.88 11.89 1.93
C ALA A 532 -27.81 11.93 3.15
N LEU A 533 -27.49 12.74 4.16
CA LEU A 533 -28.36 12.99 5.31
C LEU A 533 -29.61 13.82 4.95
N GLY A 534 -29.50 14.75 4.00
CA GLY A 534 -30.58 15.66 3.64
C GLY A 534 -31.07 16.48 4.85
N ASN A 535 -32.35 16.39 5.18
CA ASN A 535 -32.96 17.09 6.32
C ASN A 535 -32.85 16.35 7.67
N HIS A 536 -32.03 15.30 7.75
CA HIS A 536 -31.83 14.55 9.00
C HIS A 536 -31.19 15.44 10.08
N THR A 537 -31.64 15.32 11.34
CA THR A 537 -31.20 16.17 12.47
C THR A 537 -29.69 16.18 12.69
N LEU A 538 -29.04 15.03 12.48
CA LEU A 538 -27.57 14.90 12.48
C LEU A 538 -26.86 15.89 11.55
N ALA A 539 -27.41 16.24 10.38
CA ALA A 539 -26.75 17.18 9.46
C ALA A 539 -26.61 18.56 10.12
N THR A 540 -27.64 19.03 10.81
CA THR A 540 -27.61 20.30 11.55
C THR A 540 -26.56 20.26 12.67
N GLU A 541 -26.48 19.15 13.41
CA GLU A 541 -25.46 19.00 14.45
C GLU A 541 -24.04 18.98 13.87
N ILE A 542 -23.81 18.27 12.75
CA ILE A 542 -22.50 18.26 12.09
C ILE A 542 -22.13 19.68 11.64
N VAL A 543 -23.02 20.39 10.94
CA VAL A 543 -22.77 21.77 10.50
C VAL A 543 -22.45 22.69 11.68
N HIS A 544 -23.16 22.52 12.80
CA HIS A 544 -22.85 23.25 14.03
C HIS A 544 -21.45 22.92 14.56
N GLN A 545 -21.06 21.64 14.66
CA GLN A 545 -19.73 21.22 15.11
C GLN A 545 -18.62 21.75 14.19
N LEU A 546 -18.82 21.71 12.86
CA LEU A 546 -17.88 22.28 11.88
C LEU A 546 -17.72 23.80 12.03
N GLY A 547 -18.78 24.50 12.44
CA GLY A 547 -18.71 25.93 12.76
C GLY A 547 -17.85 26.26 13.99
N LEU A 548 -17.72 25.34 14.96
CA LEU A 548 -16.97 25.55 16.20
C LEU A 548 -15.45 25.47 16.02
N ILE A 549 -15.00 24.72 15.01
CA ILE A 549 -13.57 24.51 14.68
C ILE A 549 -13.01 25.56 13.71
N GLN A 550 -13.83 26.54 13.29
CA GLN A 550 -13.36 27.66 12.48
C GLN A 550 -12.55 28.66 13.33
N ALA A 551 -11.38 29.05 12.82
CA ALA A 551 -10.51 30.02 13.48
C ALA A 551 -11.13 31.41 13.51
N LYS A 552 -11.17 32.02 14.71
CA LYS A 552 -11.67 33.37 14.96
C LYS A 552 -10.79 34.01 16.03
N LYS A 553 -10.24 35.19 15.73
CA LYS A 553 -9.42 35.94 16.69
C LYS A 553 -10.17 36.08 18.02
N PRO A 554 -9.53 35.80 19.18
CA PRO A 554 -10.20 35.90 20.46
C PRO A 554 -10.75 37.30 20.73
N ASN A 555 -11.94 37.37 21.32
CA ASN A 555 -12.51 38.64 21.78
C ASN A 555 -11.91 39.03 23.14
N MET A 556 -11.27 40.20 23.20
CA MET A 556 -10.55 40.68 24.38
C MET A 556 -11.37 41.64 25.28
N SER A 557 -12.59 42.03 24.91
CA SER A 557 -13.34 43.10 25.62
C SER A 557 -13.62 42.81 27.12
N GLY A 558 -13.60 41.53 27.51
CA GLY A 558 -13.77 41.06 28.89
C GLY A 558 -12.48 40.69 29.63
N PHE A 559 -11.32 41.09 29.11
CA PHE A 559 -10.01 40.77 29.68
C PHE A 559 -9.18 42.03 29.92
N ASP A 560 -8.32 41.98 30.94
CA ASP A 560 -7.30 42.98 31.21
C ASP A 560 -5.93 42.44 30.79
N ASN A 561 -5.13 43.26 30.10
CA ASN A 561 -3.75 42.92 29.78
C ASN A 561 -2.92 43.04 31.07
N VAL A 562 -2.36 41.92 31.52
CA VAL A 562 -1.54 41.84 32.74
C VAL A 562 -0.04 41.70 32.43
N GLY A 563 0.36 41.92 31.18
CA GLY A 563 1.77 41.90 30.75
C GLY A 563 2.37 40.49 30.78
N THR A 564 3.63 40.36 31.23
CA THR A 564 4.29 39.06 31.39
C THR A 564 4.09 38.56 32.84
N PRO A 565 3.33 37.48 33.08
CA PRO A 565 3.09 36.95 34.41
C PRO A 565 4.30 36.15 34.91
N SER A 566 5.37 36.83 35.34
CA SER A 566 6.43 36.19 36.12
C SER A 566 5.94 35.70 37.49
N GLU A 567 4.73 36.10 37.91
CA GLU A 567 4.13 35.76 39.20
C GLU A 567 2.92 34.82 39.08
N ILE A 568 2.69 34.02 40.13
CA ILE A 568 1.57 33.08 40.23
C ILE A 568 0.23 33.84 40.24
N GLN A 569 -0.58 33.59 39.23
CA GLN A 569 -1.94 34.09 39.08
C GLN A 569 -2.93 33.19 39.81
N LYS A 570 -3.48 33.68 40.91
CA LYS A 570 -4.52 32.98 41.67
C LYS A 570 -5.91 33.34 41.14
N CYS A 571 -6.74 32.33 40.95
CA CYS A 571 -8.13 32.46 40.57
C CYS A 571 -9.05 32.31 41.79
N SER A 572 -10.22 32.97 41.76
CA SER A 572 -11.23 32.87 42.82
C SER A 572 -11.79 31.46 43.00
N ASN A 573 -11.75 30.63 41.97
CA ASN A 573 -12.16 29.23 42.00
C ASN A 573 -11.06 28.27 42.51
N GLY A 574 -9.93 28.79 43.00
CA GLY A 574 -8.87 28.02 43.64
C GLY A 574 -7.77 27.48 42.72
N PHE A 575 -7.87 27.70 41.40
CA PHE A 575 -6.75 27.42 40.50
C PHE A 575 -5.60 28.42 40.67
N GLU A 576 -4.37 27.96 40.45
CA GLU A 576 -3.19 28.80 40.35
C GLU A 576 -2.45 28.53 39.02
N PHE A 577 -2.12 29.59 38.30
CA PHE A 577 -1.45 29.54 37.00
C PHE A 577 -0.18 30.40 37.01
N GLN A 578 0.91 29.93 36.40
CA GLN A 578 2.07 30.75 36.05
C GLN A 578 2.59 30.33 34.69
N PHE A 579 2.90 31.31 33.85
CA PHE A 579 3.38 31.09 32.49
C PHE A 579 4.82 31.60 32.35
N ASP A 580 5.65 30.90 31.59
CA ASP A 580 6.96 31.42 31.21
C ASP A 580 6.87 32.40 30.03
N SER A 581 8.00 32.99 29.65
CA SER A 581 8.09 33.91 28.52
C SER A 581 7.74 33.28 27.16
N LYS A 582 7.60 31.96 27.08
CA LYS A 582 7.21 31.20 25.88
C LYS A 582 5.74 30.76 25.93
N GLY A 583 5.01 31.15 26.99
CA GLY A 583 3.61 30.79 27.18
C GLY A 583 3.37 29.37 27.71
N SER A 584 4.43 28.66 28.11
CA SER A 584 4.29 27.34 28.75
C SER A 584 3.90 27.52 30.21
N LEU A 585 3.06 26.62 30.73
CA LEU A 585 2.75 26.57 32.16
C LEU A 585 3.97 26.06 32.93
N ILE A 586 4.45 26.87 33.88
CA ILE A 586 5.54 26.57 34.82
C ILE A 586 5.07 26.53 36.27
N HIS A 587 3.78 26.78 36.52
CA HIS A 587 3.09 26.42 37.76
C HIS A 587 1.63 26.19 37.40
N LEU A 588 1.11 25.03 37.78
CA LEU A 588 -0.32 24.74 37.66
C LEU A 588 -0.75 23.98 38.90
N LYS A 589 -1.55 24.63 39.74
CA LYS A 589 -2.20 23.98 40.88
C LYS A 589 -3.70 23.87 40.61
N ASP A 590 -4.22 22.65 40.65
CA ASP A 590 -5.65 22.41 40.48
C ASP A 590 -6.38 22.35 41.84
N PRO A 591 -7.61 22.89 41.95
CA PRO A 591 -8.32 22.97 43.21
C PRO A 591 -8.90 21.62 43.68
N ALA A 592 -9.09 20.64 42.80
CA ALA A 592 -9.72 19.37 43.15
C ALA A 592 -8.74 18.39 43.80
N SER A 593 -7.55 18.24 43.22
CA SER A 593 -6.51 17.34 43.69
C SER A 593 -5.48 18.02 44.61
N GLN A 594 -5.42 19.36 44.58
CA GLN A 594 -4.41 20.18 45.27
C GLN A 594 -2.96 19.90 44.82
N ASN A 595 -2.75 19.08 43.80
CA ASN A 595 -1.43 18.81 43.25
C ASN A 595 -0.93 20.00 42.43
N VAL A 596 0.41 20.15 42.42
CA VAL A 596 1.11 21.01 41.47
C VAL A 596 1.58 20.12 40.33
N TRP A 597 1.21 20.47 39.09
CA TRP A 597 1.45 19.64 37.91
C TRP A 597 2.57 20.14 37.01
N ALA A 598 3.02 21.39 37.19
CA ALA A 598 4.05 22.00 36.36
C ALA A 598 5.07 22.76 37.21
N ASP A 599 6.32 22.75 36.76
CA ASP A 599 7.42 23.57 37.29
C ASP A 599 8.33 24.06 36.12
N ASN A 600 9.43 24.74 36.43
CA ASN A 600 10.36 25.28 35.41
C ASN A 600 10.97 24.22 34.49
N THR A 601 11.06 22.98 34.96
CA THR A 601 11.62 21.81 34.25
C THR A 601 10.54 20.89 33.67
N HIS A 602 9.35 20.88 34.27
CA HIS A 602 8.19 20.08 33.89
C HIS A 602 7.07 21.00 33.38
N ARG A 603 7.12 21.30 32.09
CA ARG A 603 6.26 22.32 31.47
C ARG A 603 5.03 21.70 30.82
N LEU A 604 3.88 22.36 30.96
CA LEU A 604 2.62 21.98 30.30
C LEU A 604 2.20 23.00 29.24
N GLY A 605 1.63 22.54 28.13
CA GLY A 605 1.13 23.41 27.08
C GLY A 605 2.20 24.20 26.35
N ALA A 606 3.35 23.60 26.07
CA ALA A 606 4.43 24.24 25.32
C ALA A 606 4.17 24.15 23.81
N PHE A 607 4.12 25.30 23.12
CA PHE A 607 4.09 25.36 21.67
C PHE A 607 5.49 25.13 21.10
N VAL A 608 5.65 24.17 20.19
CA VAL A 608 6.95 23.82 19.61
C VAL A 608 6.83 23.76 18.09
N TYR A 609 7.69 24.50 17.40
CA TYR A 609 7.85 24.42 15.96
C TYR A 609 9.17 23.71 15.62
N GLN A 610 9.13 22.73 14.72
CA GLN A 610 10.28 21.97 14.26
C GLN A 610 10.44 22.12 12.76
N THR A 611 11.68 22.25 12.30
CA THR A 611 12.08 22.13 10.90
C THR A 611 13.04 20.97 10.73
N LEU A 612 13.05 20.35 9.56
CA LEU A 612 13.94 19.23 9.23
C LEU A 612 14.77 19.54 7.99
N ASN A 613 15.92 18.89 7.87
CA ASN A 613 16.81 19.01 6.73
C ASN A 613 17.25 17.65 6.17
N GLN A 614 18.13 17.66 5.16
CA GLN A 614 18.62 16.45 4.50
C GLN A 614 19.16 15.40 5.48
N THR A 615 19.86 15.79 6.55
CA THR A 615 20.45 14.83 7.50
C THR A 615 19.39 14.05 8.28
N ASP A 616 18.24 14.67 8.58
CA ASP A 616 17.11 13.99 9.21
C ASP A 616 16.52 12.93 8.28
N PHE A 617 16.36 13.27 6.99
CA PHE A 617 15.88 12.33 5.97
C PHE A 617 16.90 11.23 5.67
N ASP A 618 18.20 11.53 5.69
CA ASP A 618 19.25 10.51 5.58
C ASP A 618 19.21 9.54 6.77
N PHE A 619 18.92 10.05 7.98
CA PHE A 619 18.72 9.19 9.14
C PHE A 619 17.47 8.33 8.98
N PHE A 620 16.33 8.92 8.58
CA PHE A 620 15.10 8.21 8.32
C PHE A 620 15.31 7.09 7.27
N ASN A 621 15.85 7.42 6.11
CA ASN A 621 16.06 6.51 4.98
C ASN A 621 17.03 5.36 5.29
N ARG A 622 17.96 5.55 6.22
CA ARG A 622 18.89 4.50 6.66
C ARG A 622 18.28 3.51 7.64
N ASN A 623 17.29 3.93 8.42
CA ASN A 623 16.87 3.21 9.62
C ASN A 623 15.43 2.72 9.59
N TYR A 624 14.57 3.25 8.71
CA TYR A 624 13.15 2.92 8.68
C TYR A 624 12.73 2.06 7.48
N PRO A 625 13.05 2.37 6.21
CA PRO A 625 12.61 1.55 5.08
C PRO A 625 13.16 0.13 5.14
N TYR A 626 12.33 -0.87 4.81
CA TYR A 626 12.75 -2.27 4.69
C TYR A 626 13.54 -2.54 3.40
N SER A 627 13.24 -1.77 2.35
CA SER A 627 13.96 -1.77 1.07
C SER A 627 14.42 -0.35 0.72
N PRO A 628 15.66 -0.16 0.22
CA PRO A 628 16.19 1.17 -0.13
C PRO A 628 15.61 1.76 -1.42
N ARG A 629 14.59 1.12 -2.03
CA ARG A 629 14.12 1.43 -3.39
C ARG A 629 13.36 2.75 -3.52
N PHE A 630 12.78 3.27 -2.45
CA PHE A 630 11.98 4.50 -2.50
C PHE A 630 12.74 5.69 -1.91
N GLN A 631 13.29 6.53 -2.80
CA GLN A 631 13.90 7.81 -2.44
C GLN A 631 13.09 9.02 -2.90
N LEU A 632 12.13 8.83 -3.81
CA LEU A 632 11.23 9.88 -4.30
C LEU A 632 10.04 10.04 -3.34
N GLY A 633 9.63 11.28 -3.06
CA GLY A 633 8.63 11.62 -2.03
C GLY A 633 9.22 11.69 -0.62
N ILE A 634 9.33 10.54 0.05
CA ILE A 634 9.66 10.45 1.49
C ILE A 634 11.07 11.00 1.79
N GLY A 635 12.02 10.78 0.88
CA GLY A 635 13.43 11.15 1.07
C GLY A 635 13.75 12.63 0.88
N LYS A 636 12.77 13.45 0.45
CA LYS A 636 12.92 14.89 0.13
C LYS A 636 14.21 15.18 -0.66
N PRO A 637 14.36 14.58 -1.86
CA PRO A 637 15.59 14.70 -2.64
C PRO A 637 15.93 16.16 -2.96
N ASN A 638 17.23 16.48 -2.96
CA ASN A 638 17.77 17.82 -3.22
C ASN A 638 17.31 18.92 -2.26
N ILE A 639 16.74 18.61 -1.09
CA ILE A 639 16.38 19.64 -0.09
C ILE A 639 17.58 20.47 0.38
N SER A 640 18.80 19.95 0.23
CA SER A 640 20.03 20.71 0.46
C SER A 640 20.13 21.99 -0.38
N GLU A 641 19.47 22.07 -1.54
CA GLU A 641 19.41 23.28 -2.38
C GLU A 641 18.80 24.49 -1.66
N ALA A 642 17.87 24.24 -0.71
CA ALA A 642 17.27 25.30 0.10
C ALA A 642 18.13 25.73 1.29
N ASN A 643 19.27 25.08 1.54
CA ASN A 643 20.09 25.29 2.75
C ASN A 643 19.25 25.19 4.04
N ALA A 644 18.35 24.20 4.08
CA ALA A 644 17.44 24.00 5.19
C ALA A 644 18.18 23.73 6.51
N THR A 645 17.73 24.38 7.58
CA THR A 645 18.21 24.15 8.94
C THR A 645 17.24 23.22 9.67
N SER A 646 17.76 22.10 10.16
CA SER A 646 17.02 21.27 11.12
C SER A 646 17.11 21.89 12.50
N GLY A 647 15.98 22.03 13.18
CA GLY A 647 15.96 22.70 14.47
C GLY A 647 14.58 22.83 15.08
N TYR A 648 14.58 23.36 16.31
CA TYR A 648 13.37 23.71 17.03
C TYR A 648 13.36 25.21 17.29
N TRP A 649 12.23 25.84 17.02
CA TRP A 649 12.06 27.27 17.08
C TRP A 649 11.11 27.63 18.22
N ASP A 650 11.51 28.62 19.00
CA ASP A 650 10.78 29.06 20.16
C ASP A 650 9.81 30.19 19.83
N VAL A 651 8.73 30.27 20.60
CA VAL A 651 7.80 31.40 20.61
C VAL A 651 8.11 32.33 21.79
N SER A 652 7.75 33.59 21.65
CA SER A 652 7.76 34.60 22.71
C SER A 652 6.35 35.13 22.96
N MET A 653 5.98 35.22 24.23
CA MET A 653 4.71 35.78 24.64
C MET A 653 4.77 37.30 24.57
N GLN A 654 3.88 37.87 23.76
CA GLN A 654 3.74 39.31 23.58
C GLN A 654 2.82 39.90 24.64
N ASP A 655 1.67 39.25 24.86
CA ASP A 655 0.66 39.71 25.82
C ASP A 655 0.06 38.52 26.58
N LEU A 656 -0.23 38.75 27.87
CA LEU A 656 -1.14 37.93 28.64
C LEU A 656 -2.38 38.73 29.01
N PHE A 657 -3.54 38.21 28.65
CA PHE A 657 -4.83 38.75 29.03
C PHE A 657 -5.46 37.86 30.10
N LYS A 658 -5.86 38.45 31.23
CA LYS A 658 -6.60 37.77 32.30
C LYS A 658 -8.05 38.23 32.28
N SER A 659 -8.99 37.30 32.43
CA SER A 659 -10.41 37.67 32.43
C SER A 659 -10.79 38.48 33.66
N LYS A 660 -11.66 39.48 33.47
CA LYS A 660 -12.25 40.28 34.55
C LYS A 660 -13.15 39.44 35.46
N GLU A 661 -13.77 38.40 34.90
CA GLU A 661 -14.67 37.50 35.59
C GLU A 661 -14.26 36.03 35.36
N GLY A 662 -14.16 35.25 36.44
CA GLY A 662 -13.80 33.84 36.37
C GLY A 662 -12.28 33.58 36.26
N CYS A 663 -11.91 32.42 35.70
CA CYS A 663 -10.52 31.95 35.63
C CYS A 663 -10.14 31.62 34.19
N SER A 664 -10.00 32.66 33.36
CA SER A 664 -9.55 32.50 31.98
C SER A 664 -8.36 33.37 31.65
N PHE A 665 -7.46 32.85 30.83
CA PHE A 665 -6.28 33.53 30.33
C PHE A 665 -6.20 33.40 28.82
N ILE A 666 -5.83 34.46 28.11
CA ILE A 666 -5.52 34.42 26.69
C ILE A 666 -4.07 34.87 26.52
N LEU A 667 -3.27 34.00 25.92
CA LEU A 667 -1.88 34.25 25.58
C LEU A 667 -1.81 34.64 24.11
N HIS A 668 -1.10 35.71 23.82
CA HIS A 668 -0.72 36.12 22.47
C HIS A 668 0.76 35.82 22.26
N LEU A 669 1.07 34.84 21.40
CA LEU A 669 2.42 34.35 21.13
C LEU A 669 2.82 34.66 19.69
N GLN A 670 4.12 34.91 19.48
CA GLN A 670 4.74 35.09 18.17
C GLN A 670 6.02 34.26 18.08
N MET A 671 6.44 33.90 16.88
CA MET A 671 7.74 33.26 16.67
C MET A 671 8.86 34.21 17.09
N SER A 672 9.82 33.71 17.88
CA SER A 672 10.92 34.55 18.39
C SER A 672 11.91 34.95 17.28
N ASP A 673 12.06 34.09 16.28
CA ASP A 673 12.90 34.33 15.12
C ASP A 673 12.00 34.51 13.87
N PRO A 674 11.96 35.70 13.25
CA PRO A 674 11.16 35.92 12.05
C PRO A 674 11.53 35.02 10.87
N THR A 675 12.76 34.50 10.81
CA THR A 675 13.21 33.62 9.73
C THR A 675 12.49 32.28 9.71
N SER A 676 11.96 31.82 10.86
CA SER A 676 11.14 30.61 10.90
C SER A 676 9.86 30.78 10.06
N MET A 677 9.32 31.99 9.97
CA MET A 677 8.16 32.29 9.13
C MET A 677 8.56 32.44 7.66
N SER A 678 9.54 33.28 7.35
CA SER A 678 9.91 33.58 5.96
C SER A 678 10.45 32.35 5.23
N ASN A 679 11.29 31.54 5.90
CA ASN A 679 12.03 30.46 5.25
C ASN A 679 11.34 29.11 5.37
N TYR A 680 10.58 28.88 6.45
CA TYR A 680 10.02 27.56 6.77
C TYR A 680 8.50 27.55 6.97
N GLY A 681 7.84 28.71 6.97
CA GLY A 681 6.39 28.83 7.02
C GLY A 681 5.76 28.69 8.40
N ALA A 682 6.48 28.94 9.50
CA ALA A 682 5.87 29.02 10.83
C ALA A 682 4.67 30.02 10.85
N PRO A 683 3.62 29.78 11.66
CA PRO A 683 2.52 30.73 11.80
C PRO A 683 2.98 32.05 12.45
N ALA A 684 2.45 33.18 11.97
CA ALA A 684 2.87 34.49 12.47
C ALA A 684 2.29 34.84 13.83
N VAL A 685 1.05 34.44 14.09
CA VAL A 685 0.35 34.76 15.33
C VAL A 685 -0.31 33.52 15.89
N ILE A 686 -0.08 33.26 17.18
CA ILE A 686 -0.65 32.13 17.90
C ILE A 686 -1.40 32.67 19.11
N TYR A 687 -2.62 32.19 19.32
CA TYR A 687 -3.39 32.45 20.52
C TYR A 687 -3.65 31.14 21.27
N VAL A 688 -3.41 31.15 22.58
CA VAL A 688 -3.77 30.04 23.46
C VAL A 688 -4.65 30.56 24.57
N LYS A 689 -5.87 30.04 24.68
CA LYS A 689 -6.81 30.38 25.75
C LYS A 689 -6.94 29.22 26.72
N TYR A 690 -6.64 29.48 28.00
CA TYR A 690 -6.88 28.55 29.11
C TYR A 690 -8.11 29.00 29.88
N THR A 691 -9.02 28.07 30.21
CA THR A 691 -10.20 28.35 31.05
C THR A 691 -10.31 27.28 32.14
N GLY A 692 -10.04 27.66 33.40
CA GLY A 692 -10.12 26.78 34.56
C GLY A 692 -11.55 26.64 35.08
N ASN A 693 -12.05 25.42 35.11
CA ASN A 693 -13.40 25.04 35.50
C ASN A 693 -13.37 24.12 36.73
N VAL A 694 -14.19 24.40 37.75
CA VAL A 694 -14.39 23.49 38.88
C VAL A 694 -15.71 22.77 38.64
N VAL A 695 -15.64 21.49 38.27
CA VAL A 695 -16.83 20.69 37.94
C VAL A 695 -17.49 20.15 39.19
N SER A 696 -16.69 19.72 40.17
CA SER A 696 -17.15 19.29 41.49
C SER A 696 -16.02 19.42 42.53
N LYS A 697 -16.31 19.12 43.80
CA LYS A 697 -15.27 19.04 44.86
C LYS A 697 -14.16 18.03 44.54
N GLN A 698 -14.41 17.06 43.68
CA GLN A 698 -13.49 15.98 43.33
C GLN A 698 -13.09 16.00 41.85
N MET A 699 -13.42 17.07 41.11
CA MET A 699 -13.06 17.15 39.71
C MET A 699 -12.97 18.60 39.26
N SER A 700 -11.82 18.96 38.70
CA SER A 700 -11.62 20.22 38.01
C SER A 700 -11.06 19.96 36.62
N SER A 701 -11.28 20.90 35.71
CA SER A 701 -10.80 20.80 34.33
C SER A 701 -10.29 22.13 33.81
N ILE A 702 -9.48 22.09 32.76
CA ILE A 702 -9.01 23.25 32.02
C ILE A 702 -9.36 23.03 30.56
N ASP A 703 -10.12 23.95 29.98
CA ASP A 703 -10.33 24.00 28.53
C ASP A 703 -9.16 24.78 27.91
N VAL A 704 -8.50 24.18 26.91
CA VAL A 704 -7.42 24.82 26.15
C VAL A 704 -7.83 25.00 24.70
N GLU A 705 -8.02 26.24 24.26
CA GLU A 705 -8.26 26.56 22.85
C GLU A 705 -6.98 27.13 22.23
N LEU A 706 -6.47 26.48 21.18
CA LEU A 706 -5.28 26.90 20.46
C LEU A 706 -5.67 27.32 19.05
N GLN A 707 -5.22 28.49 18.62
CA GLN A 707 -5.45 29.01 17.28
C GLN A 707 -4.16 29.59 16.72
N TRP A 708 -3.91 29.37 15.43
CA TRP A 708 -2.86 30.08 14.69
C TRP A 708 -3.44 30.84 13.50
N PHE A 709 -2.75 31.90 13.12
CA PHE A 709 -3.14 32.80 12.05
C PHE A 709 -1.94 33.14 11.17
N GLN A 710 -2.25 33.43 9.90
CA GLN A 710 -1.27 33.94 8.93
C GLN A 710 -0.08 32.98 8.73
N LYS A 711 -0.34 31.67 8.67
CA LYS A 711 0.67 30.69 8.27
C LYS A 711 0.99 30.84 6.77
N PRO A 712 2.26 31.10 6.38
CA PRO A 712 2.65 31.10 4.97
C PRO A 712 2.55 29.69 4.37
N PRO A 713 2.12 29.54 3.11
CA PRO A 713 2.21 28.26 2.40
C PRO A 713 3.68 27.84 2.31
N THR A 714 3.98 26.58 2.62
CA THR A 714 5.35 26.07 2.48
C THR A 714 5.34 24.57 2.24
N ARG A 715 6.31 24.12 1.45
CA ARG A 715 6.68 22.71 1.23
C ARG A 715 7.91 22.30 2.03
N MET A 716 8.51 23.23 2.77
CA MET A 716 9.66 22.90 3.62
C MET A 716 9.20 21.95 4.72
N PRO A 717 9.96 20.87 5.01
CA PRO A 717 9.62 19.92 6.05
C PRO A 717 9.56 20.58 7.43
N GLU A 718 8.38 20.52 8.02
CA GLU A 718 8.08 21.19 9.27
C GLU A 718 7.10 20.38 10.11
N SER A 719 7.05 20.72 11.40
CA SER A 719 6.04 20.20 12.29
C SER A 719 5.72 21.16 13.44
N ILE A 720 4.45 21.17 13.86
CA ILE A 720 3.94 21.95 14.99
C ILE A 720 3.43 20.98 16.06
N TYR A 721 3.83 21.21 17.31
CA TYR A 721 3.41 20.41 18.45
C TYR A 721 2.87 21.25 19.61
N PHE A 722 2.00 20.62 20.41
CA PHE A 722 1.60 21.13 21.73
C PHE A 722 1.94 20.10 22.80
N MET A 723 2.92 20.42 23.64
CA MET A 723 3.64 19.48 24.50
C MET A 723 3.25 19.60 25.98
N PHE A 724 3.16 18.44 26.64
CA PHE A 724 2.84 18.28 28.06
C PHE A 724 3.83 17.34 28.76
N ARG A 725 4.60 17.89 29.69
CA ARG A 725 5.49 17.16 30.61
C ARG A 725 5.15 17.50 32.06
N PRO A 726 4.21 16.79 32.70
CA PRO A 726 3.85 17.04 34.09
C PRO A 726 4.99 16.65 35.03
N ILE A 727 4.96 17.16 36.26
CA ILE A 727 5.84 16.72 37.34
C ILE A 727 5.68 15.21 37.53
N SER A 728 6.81 14.50 37.51
CA SER A 728 6.81 13.04 37.62
C SER A 728 6.26 12.58 38.97
N ASN A 729 5.32 11.64 38.92
CA ASN A 729 4.75 10.97 40.07
C ASN A 729 4.89 9.45 39.89
N PRO A 730 5.63 8.75 40.77
CA PRO A 730 5.88 7.32 40.62
C PRO A 730 4.63 6.44 40.76
N LYS A 731 3.50 6.99 41.23
CA LYS A 731 2.22 6.28 41.32
C LYS A 731 1.40 6.35 40.03
N LEU A 732 1.78 7.21 39.09
CA LEU A 732 1.05 7.47 37.86
C LEU A 732 1.80 6.88 36.66
N SER A 733 1.04 6.44 35.66
CA SER A 733 1.56 5.85 34.43
C SER A 733 0.85 6.44 33.22
N TRP A 734 1.58 6.58 32.12
CA TRP A 734 1.03 7.05 30.85
C TRP A 734 0.26 5.94 30.15
N LYS A 735 -0.90 6.28 29.59
CA LYS A 735 -1.75 5.42 28.78
C LYS A 735 -2.28 6.23 27.59
N LEU A 736 -2.35 5.59 26.43
CA LEU A 736 -2.98 6.13 25.23
C LEU A 736 -4.41 5.60 25.16
N HIS A 737 -5.41 6.45 24.93
CA HIS A 737 -6.77 5.99 24.65
C HIS A 737 -6.93 5.85 23.13
N LYS A 738 -7.06 4.60 22.67
CA LYS A 738 -7.18 4.24 21.26
C LYS A 738 -8.40 3.37 21.07
N VAL A 739 -9.27 3.74 20.14
CA VAL A 739 -10.44 2.94 19.73
C VAL A 739 -11.17 2.32 20.95
N GLY A 740 -11.47 3.15 21.95
CA GLY A 740 -12.21 2.73 23.16
C GLY A 740 -11.41 1.90 24.17
N GLN A 741 -10.09 1.75 23.99
CA GLN A 741 -9.21 0.95 24.85
C GLN A 741 -8.02 1.76 25.34
N PHE A 742 -7.51 1.43 26.53
CA PHE A 742 -6.24 1.97 27.02
C PHE A 742 -5.08 1.08 26.58
N ILE A 743 -4.08 1.70 25.96
CA ILE A 743 -2.84 1.09 25.48
C ILE A 743 -1.65 1.64 26.28
N ASP A 744 -0.77 0.75 26.72
CA ASP A 744 0.49 1.11 27.37
C ASP A 744 1.53 1.48 26.30
N PRO A 745 2.02 2.73 26.26
CA PRO A 745 3.03 3.16 25.29
C PRO A 745 4.38 2.43 25.45
N LEU A 746 4.64 1.76 26.57
CA LEU A 746 5.86 0.97 26.78
C LEU A 746 5.72 -0.48 26.28
N ASN A 747 4.51 -0.93 25.93
CA ASN A 747 4.25 -2.29 25.47
C ASN A 747 4.05 -2.38 23.94
N VAL A 748 4.98 -1.82 23.18
CA VAL A 748 4.97 -1.81 21.72
C VAL A 748 6.00 -2.80 21.16
N ILE A 749 5.65 -3.52 20.09
CA ILE A 749 6.54 -4.45 19.38
C ILE A 749 7.71 -3.69 18.74
N LEU A 750 8.85 -4.37 18.55
CA LEU A 750 9.95 -3.79 17.77
C LEU A 750 9.49 -3.51 16.33
N ASN A 751 9.94 -2.40 15.75
CA ASN A 751 9.49 -1.83 14.47
C ASN A 751 8.01 -1.40 14.42
N GLY A 752 7.25 -1.59 15.50
CA GLY A 752 5.95 -0.94 15.66
C GLY A 752 6.10 0.55 15.94
N SER A 753 4.98 1.24 15.99
CA SER A 753 4.93 2.68 16.23
C SER A 753 5.23 3.00 17.70
N GLN A 754 6.50 3.25 18.01
CA GLN A 754 7.00 3.43 19.39
C GLN A 754 6.82 4.85 19.91
N ILE A 755 6.96 5.85 19.04
CA ILE A 755 6.89 7.26 19.42
C ILE A 755 5.71 7.99 18.82
N LEU A 756 5.20 7.59 17.65
CA LEU A 756 4.04 8.21 17.01
C LEU A 756 2.83 7.31 17.18
N HIS A 757 1.71 7.85 17.63
CA HIS A 757 0.47 7.09 17.72
C HIS A 757 -0.70 8.00 17.35
N ALA A 758 -1.85 7.43 17.01
CA ALA A 758 -3.10 8.19 17.05
C ALA A 758 -3.97 7.78 18.25
N VAL A 759 -4.77 8.73 18.73
CA VAL A 759 -5.75 8.56 19.81
C VAL A 759 -7.14 8.99 19.33
N ASP A 760 -8.16 8.20 19.68
CA ASP A 760 -9.56 8.55 19.40
C ASP A 760 -10.08 9.57 20.43
N LYS A 761 -9.55 9.54 21.66
CA LYS A 761 -9.95 10.46 22.73
C LYS A 761 -8.81 11.34 23.27
N GLY A 762 -7.70 10.74 23.68
CA GLY A 762 -6.64 11.48 24.37
C GLY A 762 -5.60 10.61 25.07
N VAL A 763 -4.84 11.23 25.97
CA VAL A 763 -3.77 10.60 26.77
C VAL A 763 -4.02 10.76 28.27
N TYR A 764 -3.56 9.79 29.05
CA TYR A 764 -3.90 9.66 30.46
C TYR A 764 -2.65 9.39 31.28
N TYR A 765 -2.35 10.25 32.23
CA TYR A 765 -1.30 10.07 33.24
C TYR A 765 -1.96 9.79 34.59
N THR A 766 -2.24 8.51 34.84
CA THR A 766 -3.16 8.08 35.90
C THR A 766 -2.65 6.87 36.67
N ASP A 767 -3.20 6.67 37.87
CA ASP A 767 -2.99 5.47 38.68
C ASP A 767 -3.80 4.26 38.16
N SER A 768 -3.78 3.15 38.91
CA SER A 768 -4.56 1.94 38.58
C SER A 768 -6.07 2.10 38.71
N ARG A 769 -6.55 3.17 39.38
CA ARG A 769 -7.96 3.54 39.51
C ARG A 769 -8.37 4.62 38.50
N ASN A 770 -7.49 4.95 37.56
CA ASN A 770 -7.65 6.02 36.56
C ASN A 770 -7.79 7.42 37.19
N GLN A 771 -7.26 7.62 38.40
CA GLN A 771 -7.16 8.93 39.06
C GLN A 771 -5.84 9.61 38.67
N GLY A 772 -5.86 10.91 38.44
CA GLY A 772 -4.69 11.68 38.01
C GLY A 772 -5.05 12.73 36.97
N LEU A 773 -4.20 12.84 35.95
CA LEU A 773 -4.29 13.80 34.85
C LEU A 773 -4.77 13.11 33.58
N SER A 774 -5.81 13.63 32.93
CA SER A 774 -6.16 13.25 31.55
C SER A 774 -6.09 14.47 30.64
N ILE A 775 -5.70 14.25 29.39
CA ILE A 775 -5.67 15.27 28.33
C ILE A 775 -6.45 14.71 27.15
N ASP A 776 -7.71 15.12 27.02
CA ASP A 776 -8.55 14.77 25.88
C ASP A 776 -8.34 15.79 24.75
N SER A 777 -8.31 15.30 23.51
CA SER A 777 -8.08 16.10 22.31
C SER A 777 -9.18 15.84 21.28
N PRO A 778 -10.19 16.73 21.15
CA PRO A 778 -11.30 16.52 20.24
C PRO A 778 -10.90 16.63 18.76
N ASP A 779 -9.85 17.40 18.44
CA ASP A 779 -9.54 17.81 17.07
C ASP A 779 -8.18 17.31 16.55
N VAL A 780 -7.30 16.85 17.43
CA VAL A 780 -5.97 16.34 17.06
C VAL A 780 -5.90 14.86 17.41
N ALA A 781 -5.56 14.03 16.42
CA ALA A 781 -5.46 12.59 16.59
C ALA A 781 -4.03 12.14 16.92
N VAL A 782 -3.02 12.70 16.26
CA VAL A 782 -1.63 12.21 16.35
C VAL A 782 -0.94 12.74 17.60
N VAL A 783 -0.26 11.84 18.32
CA VAL A 783 0.46 12.11 19.56
C VAL A 783 1.84 11.47 19.51
N ASN A 784 2.83 12.24 19.95
CA ASN A 784 4.19 11.80 20.17
C ASN A 784 4.38 11.41 21.65
N VAL A 785 4.89 10.20 21.88
CA VAL A 785 5.37 9.75 23.19
C VAL A 785 6.76 10.33 23.42
N LEU A 786 6.93 11.01 24.56
CA LEU A 786 8.21 11.64 24.92
C LEU A 786 8.94 10.80 25.96
N THR A 787 10.25 10.69 25.78
CA THR A 787 11.15 10.02 26.71
C THR A 787 12.00 11.06 27.45
N PRO A 788 12.56 10.73 28.63
CA PRO A 788 13.43 11.63 29.37
C PRO A 788 14.49 12.31 28.51
N GLY A 789 14.43 13.64 28.44
CA GLY A 789 15.38 14.46 27.67
C GLY A 789 15.16 14.50 26.16
N SER A 790 14.17 13.78 25.60
CA SER A 790 13.87 13.86 24.17
C SER A 790 13.03 15.09 23.83
N ARG A 791 12.98 15.45 22.54
CA ARG A 791 12.00 16.39 21.99
C ARG A 791 11.01 15.61 21.11
N PRO A 792 9.82 16.16 20.80
CA PRO A 792 8.92 15.52 19.84
C PRO A 792 9.61 15.38 18.47
N SER A 793 9.29 14.29 17.78
CA SER A 793 9.84 13.98 16.46
C SER A 793 8.82 13.22 15.63
N VAL A 794 8.65 13.64 14.37
CA VAL A 794 7.83 12.99 13.34
C VAL A 794 8.55 11.80 12.69
N ILE A 795 9.78 11.47 13.08
CA ILE A 795 10.44 10.26 12.59
C ILE A 795 9.83 9.03 13.29
N PRO A 796 9.15 8.11 12.58
CA PRO A 796 8.19 7.18 13.18
C PRO A 796 8.80 6.08 14.06
N VAL A 797 10.04 5.66 13.82
CA VAL A 797 10.63 4.51 14.50
C VAL A 797 11.99 4.83 15.10
N PRO A 798 12.16 4.62 16.43
CA PRO A 798 13.47 4.60 17.05
C PRO A 798 14.16 3.25 16.82
N LEU A 799 15.49 3.25 16.72
CA LEU A 799 16.30 2.03 16.59
C LEU A 799 16.19 1.03 17.75
N LYS A 800 15.59 1.44 18.87
CA LYS A 800 15.44 0.64 20.09
C LYS A 800 14.09 0.94 20.75
N PRO A 801 13.46 -0.05 21.40
CA PRO A 801 12.25 0.18 22.17
C PRO A 801 12.45 1.23 23.26
N ILE A 802 11.43 2.05 23.49
CA ILE A 802 11.46 3.06 24.56
C ILE A 802 11.33 2.39 25.93
N LYS A 803 11.96 2.99 26.96
CA LYS A 803 12.03 2.41 28.32
C LYS A 803 11.29 3.21 29.38
N ALA A 804 11.00 4.47 29.11
CA ALA A 804 10.33 5.38 30.03
C ALA A 804 9.60 6.47 29.23
N VAL A 805 8.49 6.94 29.78
CA VAL A 805 7.70 8.04 29.22
C VAL A 805 7.61 9.16 30.24
N ASP A 806 7.97 10.37 29.86
CA ASP A 806 7.93 11.56 30.73
C ASP A 806 6.95 12.64 30.25
N GLY A 807 6.39 12.49 29.05
CA GLY A 807 5.42 13.42 28.50
C GLY A 807 4.78 12.96 27.21
N MET A 808 3.89 13.80 26.71
CA MET A 808 3.17 13.62 25.45
C MET A 808 3.19 14.93 24.67
N ALA A 809 3.27 14.88 23.35
CA ALA A 809 3.09 16.04 22.49
C ALA A 809 2.05 15.76 21.41
N PHE A 810 1.01 16.58 21.34
CA PHE A 810 0.03 16.49 20.27
C PHE A 810 0.64 17.09 19.01
N ASN A 811 0.70 16.29 17.94
CA ASN A 811 1.19 16.75 16.65
C ASN A 811 0.07 17.50 15.93
N LEU A 812 0.09 18.83 16.04
CA LEU A 812 -0.94 19.69 15.47
C LEU A 812 -0.89 19.71 13.95
N PHE A 813 0.32 19.60 13.39
CA PHE A 813 0.55 19.60 11.95
C PHE A 813 1.96 19.07 11.62
N ASN A 814 2.11 18.38 10.49
CA ASN A 814 3.41 18.12 9.84
C ASN A 814 3.22 17.79 8.35
N ASN A 815 4.23 18.03 7.51
CA ASN A 815 4.22 17.67 6.07
C ASN A 815 5.38 16.73 5.68
N VAL A 816 5.87 15.94 6.64
CA VAL A 816 7.06 15.11 6.45
C VAL A 816 6.75 13.90 5.56
N TRP A 817 5.63 13.23 5.84
CA TRP A 817 5.16 12.08 5.06
C TRP A 817 4.15 12.55 4.01
N ASP A 818 4.51 12.47 2.73
CA ASP A 818 3.78 13.00 1.57
C ASP A 818 3.39 11.95 0.53
N VAL A 819 3.64 10.66 0.81
CA VAL A 819 3.11 9.55 0.00
C VAL A 819 1.63 9.42 0.32
N ASN A 820 0.78 9.86 -0.61
CA ASN A 820 -0.68 9.95 -0.46
C ASN A 820 -1.16 11.02 0.55
N PHE A 821 -0.32 12.01 0.89
CA PHE A 821 -0.65 13.07 1.86
C PHE A 821 -0.30 14.46 1.34
N ILE A 822 -0.60 15.47 2.15
CA ILE A 822 -0.49 16.88 1.76
C ILE A 822 0.99 17.26 1.74
N PHE A 823 1.47 17.69 0.57
CA PHE A 823 2.88 18.02 0.35
C PHE A 823 3.25 19.44 0.82
N TRP A 824 2.34 20.41 0.70
CA TRP A 824 2.53 21.76 1.26
C TRP A 824 1.28 22.25 1.96
N TYR A 825 1.46 23.06 3.00
CA TYR A 825 0.35 23.62 3.77
C TYR A 825 0.67 25.06 4.21
N PRO A 826 -0.34 25.95 4.25
CA PRO A 826 -1.69 25.80 3.69
C PRO A 826 -1.70 25.66 2.17
N PHE A 827 -2.62 24.84 1.64
CA PHE A 827 -2.90 24.76 0.20
C PHE A 827 -4.20 25.47 -0.21
N GLU A 828 -5.07 25.80 0.74
CA GLU A 828 -6.24 26.68 0.52
C GLU A 828 -6.12 27.99 1.29
N LYS A 829 -6.69 29.08 0.75
CA LYS A 829 -6.71 30.39 1.44
C LYS A 829 -7.30 30.34 2.85
N ARG A 830 -8.30 29.47 3.05
CA ARG A 830 -8.96 29.28 4.34
C ARG A 830 -8.09 28.54 5.35
N ASP A 831 -7.02 27.84 4.93
CA ASP A 831 -6.16 27.03 5.81
C ASP A 831 -5.06 27.85 6.49
N VAL A 832 -4.86 29.09 6.03
CA VAL A 832 -3.92 30.06 6.62
C VAL A 832 -4.20 30.31 8.12
N ASN A 833 -5.44 30.12 8.54
CA ASN A 833 -5.87 30.19 9.93
C ASN A 833 -6.49 28.86 10.35
N GLN A 834 -6.08 28.33 11.50
CA GLN A 834 -6.59 27.08 12.04
C GLN A 834 -6.89 27.23 13.53
N LYS A 835 -7.90 26.51 13.96
CA LYS A 835 -8.27 26.37 15.36
C LYS A 835 -8.29 24.89 15.71
N HIS A 836 -7.72 24.58 16.87
CA HIS A 836 -7.91 23.31 17.56
C HIS A 836 -8.77 23.59 18.79
N GLN A 837 -9.97 23.03 18.77
CA GLN A 837 -10.94 23.15 19.84
C GLN A 837 -10.42 22.49 21.12
N LYS A 838 -10.73 23.15 22.23
CA LYS A 838 -10.73 22.67 23.63
C LYS A 838 -10.06 21.31 23.84
N ALA A 839 -8.74 21.27 23.98
CA ALA A 839 -8.14 20.17 24.70
C ALA A 839 -8.62 20.27 26.16
N PHE A 840 -9.14 19.17 26.71
CA PHE A 840 -9.65 19.14 28.08
C PHE A 840 -8.63 18.47 28.97
N ILE A 841 -8.05 19.26 29.87
CA ILE A 841 -7.20 18.74 30.92
C ILE A 841 -8.08 18.48 32.13
N SER A 842 -8.22 17.23 32.58
CA SER A 842 -9.03 16.91 33.76
C SER A 842 -8.19 16.34 34.90
N PHE A 843 -8.57 16.68 36.13
CA PHE A 843 -7.87 16.32 37.35
C PHE A 843 -8.82 15.61 38.31
N GLN A 844 -8.43 14.41 38.75
CA GLN A 844 -9.17 13.64 39.74
C GLN A 844 -8.26 13.30 40.93
N PRO A 845 -8.72 13.52 42.18
CA PRO A 845 -7.92 13.25 43.38
C PRO A 845 -7.71 11.75 43.57
N SER A 846 -6.55 11.38 44.11
CA SER A 846 -6.33 10.03 44.61
C SER A 846 -7.08 9.87 45.94
N SER A 847 -8.24 9.21 45.97
CA SER A 847 -8.96 9.06 47.24
C SER A 847 -8.21 8.08 48.15
N THR A 848 -7.75 8.55 49.31
CA THR A 848 -7.56 7.72 50.49
C THR A 848 -8.83 7.84 51.33
N ASN A 849 -9.56 6.73 51.43
CA ASN A 849 -10.80 6.53 52.21
C ASN A 849 -12.13 6.98 51.56
N GLY A 850 -13.08 6.04 51.57
CA GLY A 850 -14.52 6.33 51.57
C GLY A 850 -15.24 6.09 50.25
N ASN A 851 -16.13 5.09 50.25
CA ASN A 851 -17.09 4.76 49.20
C ASN A 851 -17.86 6.00 48.69
N VAL A 852 -17.80 6.28 47.39
CA VAL A 852 -18.85 7.00 46.67
C VAL A 852 -19.13 6.26 45.37
N HIS A 853 -20.13 5.37 45.41
CA HIS A 853 -20.81 4.83 44.23
C HIS A 853 -21.98 5.77 43.91
N SER A 854 -21.94 6.48 42.78
CA SER A 854 -23.06 6.68 41.82
C SER A 854 -22.88 7.95 40.99
N LEU A 855 -22.32 7.82 39.77
CA LEU A 855 -22.84 8.43 38.52
C LEU A 855 -22.00 7.95 37.32
N TRP A 856 -22.08 6.66 36.99
CA TRP A 856 -21.66 6.15 35.68
C TRP A 856 -22.61 5.02 35.28
N ILE A 857 -23.27 5.18 34.13
CA ILE A 857 -24.20 4.21 33.56
C ILE A 857 -23.39 3.02 33.00
N VAL A 858 -23.58 1.89 33.67
CA VAL A 858 -23.54 0.48 33.26
C VAL A 858 -22.63 0.07 32.09
N THR A 859 -21.54 -0.62 32.44
CA THR A 859 -21.26 -1.97 31.89
C THR A 859 -20.53 -2.79 32.96
N ARG A 860 -21.22 -3.76 33.59
CA ARG A 860 -20.61 -4.77 34.47
C ARG A 860 -20.58 -6.08 33.70
N ILE A 861 -19.38 -6.63 33.46
CA ILE A 861 -19.17 -8.05 33.16
C ILE A 861 -18.64 -8.72 34.42
N ILE A 862 -19.28 -9.82 34.78
CA ILE A 862 -18.95 -10.74 35.87
C ILE A 862 -17.75 -11.60 35.44
N GLN A 863 -16.71 -11.72 36.27
CA GLN A 863 -15.75 -12.83 36.23
C GLN A 863 -15.64 -13.45 37.64
N PRO A 864 -15.58 -14.79 37.77
CA PRO A 864 -14.97 -15.47 38.91
C PRO A 864 -13.61 -16.14 38.54
N PRO A 865 -12.78 -16.51 39.55
CA PRO A 865 -11.31 -16.44 39.47
C PRO A 865 -10.60 -17.81 39.56
N VAL A 866 -9.44 -18.01 38.92
CA VAL A 866 -8.50 -19.10 39.31
C VAL A 866 -7.01 -18.76 39.12
N ARG A 867 -6.33 -18.78 40.27
CA ARG A 867 -4.94 -19.19 40.64
C ARG A 867 -3.83 -19.30 39.58
N LEU A 868 -2.75 -18.56 39.89
CA LEU A 868 -1.39 -18.65 39.37
C LEU A 868 -0.59 -19.84 39.96
N TYR A 869 0.27 -20.46 39.15
CA TYR A 869 1.50 -21.14 39.59
C TYR A 869 2.67 -20.82 38.63
N CYS A 870 3.88 -20.92 39.18
CA CYS A 870 5.11 -20.20 38.82
C CYS A 870 6.14 -21.04 38.04
N THR A 871 7.08 -20.31 37.40
CA THR A 871 8.51 -20.63 37.08
C THR A 871 8.77 -21.76 36.05
N SER A 872 9.82 -21.77 35.21
CA SER A 872 11.20 -21.28 35.30
C SER A 872 11.88 -21.09 33.92
N LYS A 873 13.05 -20.42 33.96
CA LYS A 873 13.94 -19.85 32.93
C LYS A 873 14.57 -20.80 31.87
N PRO A 874 15.16 -20.20 30.79
CA PRO A 874 15.61 -20.85 29.56
C PRO A 874 17.12 -21.19 29.56
N PRO A 875 17.62 -21.89 28.53
CA PRO A 875 19.03 -21.84 28.16
C PRO A 875 19.29 -21.13 26.83
N ASP A 876 20.37 -20.38 26.90
CA ASP A 876 21.16 -19.62 25.93
C ASP A 876 21.98 -20.55 25.04
N VAL A 877 22.10 -20.27 23.74
CA VAL A 877 23.30 -20.63 22.94
C VAL A 877 23.51 -19.61 21.83
N SER A 878 24.58 -18.85 21.99
CA SER A 878 25.22 -17.94 21.07
C SER A 878 26.14 -18.65 20.04
N GLU A 879 26.45 -17.89 18.98
CA GLU A 879 27.60 -18.01 18.06
C GLU A 879 27.57 -19.05 16.93
N ILE A 880 27.43 -18.56 15.68
CA ILE A 880 28.39 -18.83 14.58
C ILE A 880 28.56 -17.55 13.75
N ARG A 881 29.80 -17.08 13.66
CA ARG A 881 30.31 -15.99 12.80
C ARG A 881 30.84 -16.56 11.48
N ASN A 882 30.82 -15.69 10.44
CA ASN A 882 31.82 -15.54 9.36
C ASN A 882 31.79 -16.58 8.19
N ILE A 883 32.02 -16.30 6.90
CA ILE A 883 32.78 -15.28 6.14
C ILE A 883 32.15 -15.08 4.74
N ASN A 884 32.19 -13.86 4.19
CA ASN A 884 31.90 -13.53 2.78
C ASN A 884 33.21 -13.53 1.95
N PRO A 885 33.38 -14.37 0.90
CA PRO A 885 34.65 -14.55 0.20
C PRO A 885 34.82 -13.72 -1.10
N LEU A 886 34.13 -12.59 -1.26
CA LEU A 886 34.32 -11.72 -2.44
C LEU A 886 34.83 -10.33 -2.02
N GLY A 887 36.13 -10.12 -2.23
CA GLY A 887 36.80 -8.84 -2.04
C GLY A 887 36.40 -7.80 -3.09
N ASN A 888 36.49 -6.53 -2.67
CA ASN A 888 36.20 -5.31 -3.44
C ASN A 888 36.79 -5.33 -4.86
N ILE A 889 35.92 -5.25 -5.87
CA ILE A 889 36.30 -4.78 -7.21
C ILE A 889 35.85 -3.32 -7.30
N GLN A 890 36.81 -2.40 -7.37
CA GLN A 890 36.56 -0.97 -7.60
C GLN A 890 35.95 -0.74 -8.99
N SER A 891 34.85 0.00 -9.07
CA SER A 891 34.25 0.45 -10.33
C SER A 891 35.21 1.40 -11.07
N LYS A 892 35.49 1.11 -12.34
CA LYS A 892 36.23 2.04 -13.22
C LYS A 892 35.23 2.96 -13.91
N VAL A 893 35.38 4.26 -13.67
CA VAL A 893 34.62 5.32 -14.36
C VAL A 893 35.30 5.65 -15.68
N TYR A 894 34.55 5.63 -16.79
CA TYR A 894 35.04 6.02 -18.11
C TYR A 894 34.56 7.43 -18.47
N TYR A 895 35.42 8.22 -19.12
CA TYR A 895 35.12 9.59 -19.52
C TYR A 895 35.14 9.70 -21.05
N PHE A 896 34.16 10.37 -21.62
CA PHE A 896 34.23 10.91 -22.99
C PHE A 896 34.23 12.44 -22.92
N ASP A 897 34.60 13.09 -24.02
CA ASP A 897 34.64 14.55 -24.07
C ASP A 897 33.23 15.14 -24.09
N THR A 898 32.71 15.38 -22.89
CA THR A 898 31.37 15.90 -22.65
C THR A 898 31.20 17.30 -23.24
N LEU A 899 32.28 18.09 -23.26
CA LEU A 899 32.26 19.44 -23.81
C LEU A 899 32.14 19.41 -25.34
N ALA A 900 32.87 18.52 -26.02
CA ALA A 900 32.75 18.33 -27.46
C ALA A 900 31.34 17.88 -27.88
N VAL A 901 30.69 17.02 -27.07
CA VAL A 901 29.31 16.58 -27.31
C VAL A 901 28.33 17.74 -27.11
N VAL A 902 28.45 18.49 -26.01
CA VAL A 902 27.61 19.66 -25.75
C VAL A 902 27.79 20.72 -26.85
N GLN A 903 29.03 21.04 -27.24
CA GLN A 903 29.31 22.00 -28.31
C GLN A 903 28.76 21.55 -29.66
N LYS A 904 28.82 20.25 -29.97
CA LYS A 904 28.26 19.70 -31.21
C LYS A 904 26.75 19.76 -31.21
N LEU A 905 26.10 19.44 -30.09
CA LEU A 905 24.65 19.57 -29.92
C LEU A 905 24.21 21.03 -30.02
N MET A 906 24.94 21.96 -29.39
CA MET A 906 24.67 23.39 -29.50
C MET A 906 24.83 23.90 -30.95
N LYS A 907 25.81 23.38 -31.68
CA LYS A 907 26.00 23.69 -33.11
C LYS A 907 24.87 23.16 -33.99
N GLU A 908 24.24 22.05 -33.60
CA GLU A 908 23.05 21.47 -34.25
C GLU A 908 21.73 22.13 -33.81
N GLY A 909 21.79 23.17 -32.96
CA GLY A 909 20.67 24.04 -32.61
C GLY A 909 19.98 23.74 -31.28
N PHE A 910 20.54 22.86 -30.46
CA PHE A 910 20.09 22.63 -29.08
C PHE A 910 20.56 23.79 -28.18
N ASP A 911 19.73 24.22 -27.23
CA ASP A 911 20.21 25.16 -26.23
C ASP A 911 21.18 24.48 -25.24
N GLU A 912 21.94 25.26 -24.49
CA GLU A 912 22.98 24.75 -23.60
C GLU A 912 22.42 23.79 -22.54
N LYS A 913 21.21 24.05 -22.03
CA LYS A 913 20.56 23.18 -21.02
C LYS A 913 20.13 21.85 -21.64
N GLN A 914 19.60 21.88 -22.86
CA GLN A 914 19.22 20.68 -23.61
C GLN A 914 20.44 19.85 -23.99
N ALA A 915 21.51 20.49 -24.43
CA ALA A 915 22.76 19.83 -24.79
C ALA A 915 23.43 19.16 -23.57
N MET A 916 23.38 19.81 -22.40
CA MET A 916 23.86 19.23 -21.13
C MET A 916 23.00 18.04 -20.69
N ALA A 917 21.67 18.15 -20.75
CA ALA A 917 20.76 17.06 -20.38
C ALA A 917 20.97 15.82 -21.26
N ILE A 918 21.12 16.01 -22.58
CA ILE A 918 21.41 14.91 -23.51
C ILE A 918 22.78 14.29 -23.20
N LYS A 919 23.78 15.11 -22.89
CA LYS A 919 25.11 14.63 -22.48
C LYS A 919 25.02 13.79 -21.19
N ASP A 920 24.19 14.18 -20.23
CA ASP A 920 24.03 13.45 -18.96
C ASP A 920 23.36 12.11 -19.17
N ILE A 921 22.30 12.06 -20.00
CA ILE A 921 21.62 10.82 -20.38
C ILE A 921 22.58 9.87 -21.11
N VAL A 922 23.35 10.38 -22.08
CA VAL A 922 24.33 9.57 -22.82
C VAL A 922 25.43 9.06 -21.90
N GLN A 923 25.85 9.86 -20.92
CA GLN A 923 26.83 9.46 -19.92
C GLN A 923 26.32 8.34 -19.01
N GLU A 924 25.07 8.43 -18.55
CA GLU A 924 24.43 7.41 -17.73
C GLU A 924 24.26 6.10 -18.49
N VAL A 925 23.85 6.15 -19.76
CA VAL A 925 23.72 4.97 -20.63
C VAL A 925 25.08 4.31 -20.90
N LEU A 926 26.13 5.10 -21.18
CA LEU A 926 27.48 4.58 -21.38
C LEU A 926 28.03 3.89 -20.14
N HIS A 927 27.85 4.51 -18.96
CA HIS A 927 28.27 3.91 -17.70
C HIS A 927 27.52 2.60 -17.45
N SER A 928 26.19 2.58 -17.58
CA SER A 928 25.38 1.37 -17.35
C SER A 928 25.71 0.22 -18.31
N SER A 929 25.86 0.51 -19.61
CA SER A 929 26.15 -0.49 -20.63
C SER A 929 27.55 -1.11 -20.46
N ILE A 930 28.56 -0.29 -20.17
CA ILE A 930 29.93 -0.76 -19.98
C ILE A 930 30.09 -1.49 -18.64
N ASP A 931 29.44 -1.04 -17.57
CA ASP A 931 29.49 -1.73 -16.26
C ASP A 931 28.85 -3.13 -16.37
N HIS A 932 27.80 -3.27 -17.19
CA HIS A 932 27.21 -4.56 -17.53
C HIS A 932 28.16 -5.44 -18.37
N GLN A 933 28.82 -4.89 -19.40
CA GLN A 933 29.80 -5.64 -20.20
C GLN A 933 31.04 -6.04 -19.37
N THR A 934 31.49 -5.19 -18.46
CA THR A 934 32.68 -5.43 -17.62
C THR A 934 32.41 -6.54 -16.59
N LYS A 935 31.17 -6.67 -16.11
CA LYS A 935 30.74 -7.79 -15.26
C LYS A 935 30.66 -9.14 -15.98
N VAL A 936 30.61 -9.13 -17.33
CA VAL A 936 30.50 -10.34 -18.17
C VAL A 936 31.86 -10.73 -18.78
N LEU A 937 32.87 -9.85 -18.76
CA LEU A 937 34.19 -10.11 -19.30
C LEU A 937 35.13 -10.76 -18.26
N VAL A 938 35.55 -11.98 -18.56
CA VAL A 938 36.56 -12.73 -17.80
C VAL A 938 37.95 -12.41 -18.36
N THR A 939 38.96 -12.14 -17.51
CA THR A 939 40.33 -11.91 -18.00
C THR A 939 40.88 -13.19 -18.65
N LYS A 940 41.76 -13.08 -19.65
CA LYS A 940 42.31 -14.26 -20.35
C LYS A 940 42.94 -15.28 -19.40
N ALA A 941 43.62 -14.82 -18.34
CA ALA A 941 44.17 -15.69 -17.30
C ALA A 941 43.07 -16.39 -16.47
N GLN A 942 41.99 -15.69 -16.14
CA GLN A 942 40.86 -16.27 -15.43
C GLN A 942 40.06 -17.22 -16.33
N LEU A 943 39.99 -16.94 -17.64
CA LEU A 943 39.40 -17.82 -18.64
C LEU A 943 40.24 -19.09 -18.80
N GLU A 944 41.57 -18.98 -18.84
CA GLU A 944 42.48 -20.12 -18.87
C GLU A 944 42.37 -20.96 -17.60
N ILE A 945 42.34 -20.37 -16.40
CA ILE A 945 42.15 -21.08 -15.14
C ILE A 945 40.78 -21.78 -15.09
N THR A 946 39.72 -21.07 -15.48
CA THR A 946 38.36 -21.62 -15.47
C THR A 946 38.22 -22.71 -16.54
N THR A 947 38.90 -22.59 -17.68
CA THR A 947 38.95 -23.61 -18.73
C THR A 947 39.74 -24.83 -18.24
N GLN A 948 40.86 -24.65 -17.52
CA GLN A 948 41.60 -25.75 -16.90
C GLN A 948 40.74 -26.47 -15.86
N GLN A 949 40.02 -25.72 -15.02
CA GLN A 949 39.13 -26.28 -13.99
C GLN A 949 37.92 -26.98 -14.61
N MET A 950 37.31 -26.41 -15.66
CA MET A 950 36.25 -27.05 -16.43
C MET A 950 36.75 -28.31 -17.14
N MET A 951 37.94 -28.31 -17.75
CA MET A 951 38.51 -29.51 -18.36
C MET A 951 38.82 -30.60 -17.31
N THR A 952 39.23 -30.21 -16.11
CA THR A 952 39.47 -31.15 -15.01
C THR A 952 38.15 -31.75 -14.51
N HIS A 953 37.11 -30.92 -14.36
CA HIS A 953 35.77 -31.39 -14.03
C HIS A 953 35.14 -32.23 -15.14
N LEU A 954 35.31 -31.86 -16.42
CA LEU A 954 34.85 -32.66 -17.55
C LEU A 954 35.56 -34.00 -17.61
N ASN A 955 36.85 -34.06 -17.30
CA ASN A 955 37.58 -35.34 -17.24
C ASN A 955 37.14 -36.19 -16.03
N SER A 956 36.79 -35.58 -14.90
CA SER A 956 36.16 -36.27 -13.76
C SER A 956 34.79 -36.81 -14.14
N VAL A 957 33.90 -35.96 -14.64
CA VAL A 957 32.54 -36.32 -15.06
C VAL A 957 32.58 -37.35 -16.19
N LYS A 958 33.53 -37.27 -17.12
CA LYS A 958 33.69 -38.29 -18.18
C LYS A 958 34.18 -39.62 -17.63
N LYS A 959 35.04 -39.62 -16.60
CA LYS A 959 35.39 -40.85 -15.86
C LYS A 959 34.19 -41.39 -15.11
N ASP A 960 33.44 -40.54 -14.42
CA ASP A 960 32.27 -40.92 -13.65
C ASP A 960 31.16 -41.43 -14.56
N LEU A 961 30.95 -40.82 -15.74
CA LEU A 961 30.00 -41.27 -16.75
C LEU A 961 30.39 -42.62 -17.36
N VAL A 962 31.69 -42.86 -17.62
CA VAL A 962 32.18 -44.17 -18.10
C VAL A 962 32.08 -45.24 -17.01
N ILE A 963 32.26 -44.87 -15.73
CA ILE A 963 32.04 -45.77 -14.59
C ILE A 963 30.55 -46.07 -14.45
N LEU A 964 29.68 -45.06 -14.58
CA LEU A 964 28.23 -45.20 -14.54
C LEU A 964 27.73 -46.08 -15.68
N GLU A 965 28.11 -45.78 -16.93
CA GLU A 965 27.78 -46.59 -18.10
C GLU A 965 28.27 -48.03 -17.93
N LYS A 966 29.51 -48.28 -17.49
CA LYS A 966 30.00 -49.64 -17.26
C LYS A 966 29.28 -50.34 -16.12
N SER A 967 28.88 -49.63 -15.07
CA SER A 967 28.15 -50.18 -13.93
C SER A 967 26.70 -50.51 -14.31
N GLU A 968 26.03 -49.62 -15.03
CA GLU A 968 24.67 -49.81 -15.53
C GLU A 968 24.63 -50.90 -16.61
N PHE A 969 25.61 -50.97 -17.51
CA PHE A 969 25.71 -52.06 -18.48
C PHE A 969 26.01 -53.41 -17.82
N SER A 970 26.84 -53.44 -16.77
CA SER A 970 27.11 -54.69 -16.03
C SER A 970 25.89 -55.14 -15.24
N MET A 971 25.13 -54.19 -14.67
CA MET A 971 23.89 -54.46 -13.94
C MET A 971 22.78 -54.93 -14.89
N LEU A 972 22.59 -54.26 -16.03
CA LEU A 972 21.67 -54.69 -17.09
C LEU A 972 22.05 -56.05 -17.68
N ARG A 973 23.35 -56.34 -17.84
CA ARG A 973 23.82 -57.65 -18.29
C ARG A 973 23.56 -58.74 -17.26
N SER A 974 23.78 -58.45 -15.98
CA SER A 974 23.45 -59.38 -14.89
C SER A 974 21.95 -59.63 -14.78
N GLU A 975 21.12 -58.60 -14.97
CA GLU A 975 19.65 -58.73 -14.95
C GLU A 975 19.13 -59.50 -16.17
N THR A 976 19.71 -59.30 -17.35
CA THR A 976 19.36 -60.07 -18.55
C THR A 976 19.82 -61.53 -18.47
N GLU A 977 21.03 -61.80 -17.97
CA GLU A 977 21.49 -63.18 -17.70
C GLU A 977 20.63 -63.87 -16.62
N HIS A 978 20.20 -63.14 -15.57
CA HIS A 978 19.29 -63.67 -14.57
C HIS A 978 17.90 -63.99 -15.16
N ALA A 979 17.35 -63.08 -15.97
CA ALA A 979 16.05 -63.29 -16.63
C ALA A 979 16.08 -64.45 -17.64
N GLU A 980 17.20 -64.64 -18.34
CA GLU A 980 17.38 -65.76 -19.27
C GLU A 980 17.56 -67.10 -18.54
N ASN A 981 18.33 -67.12 -17.45
CA ASN A 981 18.47 -68.29 -16.59
C ASN A 981 17.15 -68.69 -15.91
N GLU A 982 16.32 -67.73 -15.50
CA GLU A 982 15.01 -67.98 -14.91
C GLU A 982 14.03 -68.56 -15.95
N LYS A 983 14.05 -68.07 -17.20
CA LYS A 983 13.33 -68.69 -18.33
C LYS A 983 13.78 -70.12 -18.60
N ASN A 984 15.09 -70.37 -18.61
CA ASN A 984 15.65 -71.69 -18.84
C ASN A 984 15.31 -72.66 -17.70
N LEU A 985 15.34 -72.20 -16.45
CA LEU A 985 14.88 -72.98 -15.28
C LEU A 985 13.39 -73.31 -15.37
N GLN A 986 12.56 -72.37 -15.81
CA GLN A 986 11.13 -72.61 -16.00
C GLN A 986 10.87 -73.62 -17.13
N MET A 987 11.58 -73.52 -18.26
CA MET A 987 11.50 -74.52 -19.33
C MET A 987 11.97 -75.91 -18.88
N LEU A 988 13.06 -75.98 -18.12
CA LEU A 988 13.59 -77.25 -17.61
C LEU A 988 12.62 -77.87 -16.60
N ARG A 989 12.00 -77.07 -15.74
CA ARG A 989 10.98 -77.51 -14.78
C ARG A 989 9.75 -78.08 -15.50
N ASN A 990 9.25 -77.39 -16.53
CA ASN A 990 8.15 -77.89 -17.35
C ASN A 990 8.51 -79.20 -18.08
N LYS A 991 9.76 -79.33 -18.55
CA LYS A 991 10.24 -80.56 -19.21
C LYS A 991 10.36 -81.72 -18.22
N ILE A 992 10.88 -81.48 -17.01
CA ILE A 992 10.93 -82.48 -15.95
C ILE A 992 9.53 -82.93 -15.55
N GLU A 993 8.57 -82.01 -15.40
CA GLU A 993 7.17 -82.38 -15.12
C GLU A 993 6.57 -83.25 -16.23
N THR A 994 6.87 -82.93 -17.49
CA THR A 994 6.43 -83.71 -18.65
C THR A 994 7.07 -85.10 -18.66
N ASP A 995 8.38 -85.20 -18.42
CA ASP A 995 9.10 -86.47 -18.38
C ASP A 995 8.67 -87.33 -17.19
N VAL A 996 8.40 -86.73 -16.02
CA VAL A 996 7.83 -87.42 -14.86
C VAL A 996 6.42 -87.93 -15.16
N ALA A 997 5.60 -87.15 -15.86
CA ALA A 997 4.28 -87.61 -16.31
C ALA A 997 4.39 -88.79 -17.30
N ASN A 998 5.33 -88.72 -18.24
CA ASN A 998 5.60 -89.81 -19.20
C ASN A 998 6.10 -91.07 -18.49
N VAL A 999 7.01 -90.95 -17.54
CA VAL A 999 7.53 -92.07 -16.74
C VAL A 999 6.42 -92.68 -15.87
N ARG A 1000 5.54 -91.87 -15.25
CA ARG A 1000 4.35 -92.38 -14.55
C ARG A 1000 3.46 -93.19 -15.49
N THR A 1001 3.24 -92.70 -16.70
CA THR A 1001 2.42 -93.37 -17.71
C THR A 1001 3.06 -94.70 -18.14
N LEU A 1002 4.37 -94.71 -18.37
CA LEU A 1002 5.15 -95.91 -18.65
C LEU A 1002 5.12 -96.91 -17.49
N PHE A 1003 5.20 -96.44 -16.24
CA PHE A 1003 5.15 -97.30 -15.06
C PHE A 1003 3.77 -97.94 -14.88
N GLU A 1004 2.69 -97.19 -15.14
CA GLU A 1004 1.33 -97.76 -15.16
C GLU A 1004 1.12 -98.73 -16.34
N SER A 1005 1.76 -98.50 -17.49
CA SER A 1005 1.79 -99.48 -18.59
C SER A 1005 2.54 -100.75 -18.16
N TYR A 1006 3.72 -100.62 -17.56
CA TYR A 1006 4.52 -101.75 -17.13
C TYR A 1006 3.84 -102.53 -16.00
N LYS A 1007 3.15 -101.85 -15.09
CA LYS A 1007 2.32 -102.48 -14.05
C LYS A 1007 1.17 -103.26 -14.67
N ASN A 1008 0.51 -102.73 -15.71
CA ASN A 1008 -0.50 -103.48 -16.46
C ASN A 1008 0.09 -104.68 -17.21
N ASP A 1009 1.30 -104.56 -17.78
CA ASP A 1009 1.97 -105.65 -18.47
C ASP A 1009 2.46 -106.73 -17.50
N VAL A 1010 3.01 -106.37 -16.34
CA VAL A 1010 3.35 -107.31 -15.26
C VAL A 1010 2.09 -107.97 -14.71
N PHE A 1011 0.98 -107.24 -14.59
CA PHE A 1011 -0.31 -107.83 -14.19
C PHE A 1011 -0.81 -108.84 -15.24
N ARG A 1012 -0.69 -108.51 -16.53
CA ARG A 1012 -1.00 -109.44 -17.65
C ARG A 1012 -0.07 -110.65 -17.68
N TYR A 1013 1.23 -110.47 -17.47
CA TYR A 1013 2.23 -111.55 -17.40
C TYR A 1013 2.03 -112.43 -16.16
N SER A 1014 1.65 -111.85 -15.01
CA SER A 1014 1.35 -112.61 -13.80
C SER A 1014 0.08 -113.44 -13.97
N ILE A 1015 -0.94 -112.90 -14.65
CA ILE A 1015 -2.14 -113.66 -15.05
C ILE A 1015 -1.79 -114.75 -16.06
N ALA A 1016 -0.96 -114.47 -17.07
CA ALA A 1016 -0.52 -115.47 -18.04
C ALA A 1016 0.36 -116.56 -17.41
N THR A 1017 1.18 -116.23 -16.41
CA THR A 1017 2.01 -117.18 -15.65
C THR A 1017 1.15 -118.01 -14.70
N ALA A 1018 0.12 -117.44 -14.08
CA ALA A 1018 -0.86 -118.20 -13.30
C ALA A 1018 -1.70 -119.15 -14.19
N LEU A 1019 -2.02 -118.73 -15.43
CA LEU A 1019 -2.72 -119.58 -16.40
C LEU A 1019 -1.82 -120.67 -17.01
N THR A 1020 -0.50 -120.49 -17.05
CA THR A 1020 0.45 -121.52 -17.53
C THR A 1020 0.97 -122.43 -16.41
N ALA A 1021 1.03 -121.96 -15.16
CA ALA A 1021 1.30 -122.79 -13.99
C ALA A 1021 0.11 -123.69 -13.59
N GLY A 1022 -1.11 -123.36 -14.03
CA GLY A 1022 -2.28 -124.25 -13.95
C GLY A 1022 -2.35 -125.33 -15.04
N ALA A 1023 -1.35 -125.42 -15.94
CA ALA A 1023 -1.27 -126.44 -16.98
C ALA A 1023 -0.12 -127.45 -16.77
N THR A 1024 0.54 -127.39 -15.60
CA THR A 1024 1.39 -128.48 -15.06
C THR A 1024 1.14 -128.65 -13.56
N ASN A 1025 -0.13 -128.86 -13.21
CA ASN A 1025 -0.61 -129.89 -12.28
C ASN A 1025 -2.14 -129.91 -12.29
#